data_AF-A0A7Y4ZJ87-F1
#
_entry.id   AF-A0A7Y4ZJ87-F1
#
_cell.length_a   1.000
_cell.length_b   1.000
_cell.length_c   1.000
_cell.angle_alpha   90.00
_cell.angle_beta   90.00
_cell.angle_gamma   90.00
#
_symmetry.space_group_name_H-M   'P 1'
#
loop_
_entity.id
_entity.type
_entity.pdbx_description
1 polymer ?
#
loop_
_entity_poly.entity_id
_entity_poly.type
_entity_poly.pdbx_seq_one_letter_code
_entity_poly.pdbx_strand_id
1 'polypeptide(L)'
;VLANAGHQRKELGAWGVTTLADLAALPLPLTRKPAHGSAASLVRVREQARLQLKARTSGLPVYELLPRVKDEGLAGLPAPSGLDVFLDLEGDRLAEEGGLDYLFGYAYRGETGTAQYEAIWALSPAEEKAAFERLMDLVTERRARDATMHVYHYAPYEPTSMKRLMGRYATRADELDALLRSGAFVDLYGIVRKALRAGIDSYSIKKLEPFYGLAREVDLRRVSRQLRAVEYAIAKHDAQSLSADVLDDVRGYNRDDCISAMDLRGWLERLREEAARADGGELGRPATPTAEIKEELKERLERIRVLADALTEHVPDEGRSRAQQAQWLLAQLLEWHRREDKVMYSEFFRLNKMNADELLDARAGLSGLAFLERVSATNRGVAVDRYTFPQQDTLFEDGAEAYRPGGELAKFATVVTIDLEKRTVDLQKPAKVAAVHPDALFVNDIVQNKDAVLALMRLAEDVLRTGLDTTSTHRPERDLLLRNNPRLVGDAPFQVPGEATFNAARRVVLALDGSVLAIQGPPGAGKTHAGAQMIVDLVRNRRSVGVTAGSHKVIRNLLDKVVELARQDGMPLRCMHRVTEKSEIESPHVKEETDSKKGVAKIVAHDFHVVGATAWVWSKEEVAGAVDVLFVDEAGQMSLANVLACAQGARNLVLLGDPQQLEQPQKASHPEGADLSALEYLLEGHETMPADRGLFLEETWRLHPDICRFTSEQFYEGKLRSKPGLERQVITGPTRFAGSGLFYVPVEHEANHNTSPEEAASVADIVAELVAEGVTWTNASGEVAQMRLEDVLIVAPYNAQVSEIAARLTGVRVGTVDKFQGQEAPVVIYSMATSNPEDAPHGMGFLFSRHRLNVATSRARCVCILVGTPRLFEPECRTPEQMRLANAFCAYLQRAGGSGS
;
A
#
# COMPACT_ATOMS: atom_id res chain seq x y z
N VAL A 1 -2.72 20.13 22.33
CA VAL A 1 -3.39 20.38 21.04
C VAL A 1 -2.43 21.00 20.02
N LEU A 2 -1.75 22.12 20.31
CA LEU A 2 -0.83 22.77 19.35
C LEU A 2 0.49 22.03 19.07
N ALA A 3 1.00 21.27 20.03
CA ALA A 3 2.12 20.36 19.83
C ALA A 3 1.56 19.02 19.33
N ASN A 4 1.73 18.75 18.03
CA ASN A 4 1.15 17.59 17.34
C ASN A 4 1.72 16.26 17.86
N ALA A 5 2.95 16.25 18.40
CA ALA A 5 3.58 15.05 18.96
C ALA A 5 3.45 15.00 20.49
N GLY A 6 3.10 13.84 21.05
CA GLY A 6 3.11 13.59 22.50
C GLY A 6 4.45 13.97 23.16
N HIS A 7 5.55 13.68 22.47
CA HIS A 7 6.91 14.07 22.90
C HIS A 7 7.11 15.59 22.99
N GLN A 8 6.59 16.36 22.03
CA GLN A 8 6.70 17.82 22.04
C GLN A 8 5.89 18.45 23.19
N ARG A 9 4.74 17.85 23.57
CA ARG A 9 4.00 18.27 24.78
C ARG A 9 4.77 17.98 26.06
N LYS A 10 5.36 16.79 26.18
CA LYS A 10 6.19 16.39 27.34
C LYS A 10 7.41 17.30 27.49
N GLU A 11 8.05 17.63 26.37
CA GLU A 11 9.17 18.57 26.32
C GLU A 11 8.78 20.00 26.73
N LEU A 12 7.69 20.54 26.17
CA LEU A 12 7.16 21.85 26.58
C LEU A 12 6.80 21.88 28.07
N GLY A 13 6.21 20.80 28.59
CA GLY A 13 5.96 20.63 30.03
C GLY A 13 7.24 20.69 30.86
N ALA A 14 8.31 20.01 30.42
CA ALA A 14 9.63 20.09 31.07
C ALA A 14 10.27 21.50 31.00
N TRP A 15 9.83 22.34 30.07
CA TRP A 15 10.24 23.75 29.98
C TRP A 15 9.34 24.69 30.78
N GLY A 16 8.36 24.17 31.52
CA GLY A 16 7.38 24.95 32.29
C GLY A 16 6.27 25.57 31.43
N VAL A 17 6.15 25.17 30.16
CA VAL A 17 5.11 25.64 29.25
C VAL A 17 3.91 24.71 29.35
N THR A 18 2.94 25.09 30.18
CA THR A 18 1.76 24.25 30.46
C THR A 18 0.47 24.85 29.91
N THR A 19 0.45 26.15 29.64
CA THR A 19 -0.72 26.86 29.10
C THR A 19 -0.47 27.46 27.72
N LEU A 20 -1.56 27.83 27.04
CA LEU A 20 -1.51 28.60 25.78
C LEU A 20 -0.79 29.95 25.97
N ALA A 21 -0.99 30.58 27.13
CA ALA A 21 -0.37 31.87 27.45
C ALA A 21 1.14 31.73 27.64
N ASP A 22 1.59 30.68 28.33
CA ASP A 22 3.03 30.38 28.50
C ASP A 22 3.69 30.14 27.15
N LEU A 23 3.03 29.35 26.29
CA LEU A 23 3.53 29.04 24.96
C LEU A 23 3.63 30.30 24.09
N ALA A 24 2.62 31.17 24.13
CA ALA A 24 2.62 32.46 23.44
C ALA A 24 3.70 33.43 23.98
N ALA A 25 4.07 33.30 25.25
CA ALA A 25 5.06 34.15 25.92
C ALA A 25 6.51 33.64 25.79
N LEU A 26 6.74 32.47 25.17
CA LEU A 26 8.09 31.95 24.97
C LEU A 26 9.00 32.98 24.27
N PRO A 27 10.20 33.25 24.79
CA PRO A 27 11.12 34.24 24.24
C PRO A 27 11.68 33.79 22.89
N LEU A 28 11.84 34.76 21.97
CA LEU A 28 12.52 34.58 20.69
C LEU A 28 13.80 35.44 20.66
N PRO A 29 14.96 34.90 20.22
CA PRO A 29 15.17 33.51 19.79
C PRO A 29 15.03 32.51 20.96
N LEU A 30 14.71 31.26 20.65
CA LEU A 30 14.50 30.22 21.67
C LEU A 30 15.76 30.07 22.54
N THR A 31 15.57 30.08 23.86
CA THR A 31 16.67 29.93 24.83
C THR A 31 17.15 28.49 24.99
N ARG A 32 16.38 27.51 24.48
CA ARG A 32 16.68 26.08 24.52
C ARG A 32 16.47 25.47 23.13
N LYS A 33 17.36 24.53 22.75
CA LYS A 33 17.21 23.76 21.51
C LYS A 33 16.25 22.60 21.77
N PRO A 34 15.23 22.39 20.93
CA PRO A 34 14.34 21.24 21.07
C PRO A 34 15.11 19.93 20.82
N ALA A 35 14.82 18.92 21.64
CA ALA A 35 15.33 17.55 21.52
C ALA A 35 14.65 16.81 20.35
N HIS A 36 13.40 17.16 20.03
CA HIS A 36 12.64 16.59 18.92
C HIS A 36 12.05 17.71 18.03
N GLY A 37 12.20 17.57 16.71
CA GLY A 37 11.75 18.56 15.72
C GLY A 37 12.68 19.78 15.59
N SER A 38 12.32 20.71 14.69
CA SER A 38 13.14 21.90 14.42
C SER A 38 12.76 23.10 15.30
N ALA A 39 13.76 23.93 15.62
CA ALA A 39 13.53 25.21 16.31
C ALA A 39 12.50 26.08 15.56
N ALA A 40 12.57 26.10 14.23
CA ALA A 40 11.61 26.81 13.38
C ALA A 40 10.18 26.29 13.58
N SER A 41 9.99 24.98 13.71
CA SER A 41 8.67 24.39 13.99
C SER A 41 8.09 24.87 15.33
N LEU A 42 8.91 24.90 16.38
CA LEU A 42 8.46 25.40 17.69
C LEU A 42 8.14 26.89 17.66
N VAL A 43 8.91 27.70 16.92
CA VAL A 43 8.59 29.12 16.70
C VAL A 43 7.25 29.29 15.97
N ARG A 44 6.96 28.47 14.94
CA ARG A 44 5.65 28.48 14.26
C ARG A 44 4.51 28.17 15.24
N VAL A 45 4.68 27.18 16.11
CA VAL A 45 3.70 26.80 17.14
C VAL A 45 3.50 27.92 18.17
N ARG A 46 4.58 28.59 18.60
CA ARG A 46 4.53 29.76 19.49
C ARG A 46 3.75 30.93 18.87
N GLU A 47 4.02 31.26 17.62
CA GLU A 47 3.32 32.34 16.93
C GLU A 47 1.82 32.02 16.74
N GLN A 48 1.48 30.75 16.48
CA GLN A 48 0.08 30.30 16.48
C GLN A 48 -0.58 30.52 17.83
N ALA A 49 0.10 30.18 18.93
CA ALA A 49 -0.40 30.40 20.28
C ALA A 49 -0.63 31.90 20.58
N ARG A 50 0.26 32.78 20.11
CA ARG A 50 0.12 34.23 20.27
C ARG A 50 -1.16 34.76 19.63
N LEU A 51 -1.45 34.37 18.40
CA LEU A 51 -2.66 34.82 17.71
C LEU A 51 -3.93 34.24 18.33
N GLN A 52 -3.92 32.97 18.74
CA GLN A 52 -5.05 32.36 19.43
C GLN A 52 -5.34 33.06 20.76
N LEU A 53 -4.31 33.38 21.54
CA LEU A 53 -4.46 34.13 22.78
C LEU A 53 -5.05 35.52 22.52
N LYS A 54 -4.55 36.22 21.48
CA LYS A 54 -5.06 37.53 21.08
C LYS A 54 -6.54 37.45 20.69
N ALA A 55 -6.94 36.50 19.84
CA ALA A 55 -8.32 36.31 19.42
C ALA A 55 -9.25 35.95 20.60
N ARG A 56 -8.81 35.09 21.51
CA ARG A 56 -9.57 34.74 22.74
C ARG A 56 -9.76 35.93 23.67
N THR A 57 -8.76 36.79 23.77
CA THR A 57 -8.79 37.97 24.66
C THR A 57 -9.61 39.10 24.05
N SER A 58 -9.55 39.31 22.74
CA SER A 58 -10.30 40.36 22.05
C SER A 58 -11.74 39.97 21.71
N GLY A 59 -12.05 38.68 21.64
CA GLY A 59 -13.35 38.18 21.15
C GLY A 59 -13.59 38.42 19.65
N LEU A 60 -12.58 38.86 18.91
CA LEU A 60 -12.67 39.19 17.48
C LEU A 60 -11.84 38.20 16.66
N PRO A 61 -12.24 37.89 15.41
CA PRO A 61 -11.40 37.16 14.47
C PRO A 61 -10.10 37.93 14.20
N VAL A 62 -8.94 37.31 14.46
CA VAL A 62 -7.62 37.91 14.21
C VAL A 62 -6.80 37.00 13.32
N TYR A 63 -6.17 37.57 12.29
CA TYR A 63 -5.22 36.88 11.42
C TYR A 63 -4.03 37.78 11.06
N GLU A 64 -2.97 37.18 10.53
CA GLU A 64 -1.84 37.87 9.90
C GLU A 64 -1.45 37.14 8.62
N LEU A 65 -0.96 37.89 7.62
CA LEU A 65 -0.46 37.31 6.38
C LEU A 65 0.95 36.75 6.59
N LEU A 66 1.22 35.60 5.99
CA LEU A 66 2.54 34.98 5.99
C LEU A 66 3.45 35.60 4.91
N PRO A 67 4.78 35.48 5.04
CA PRO A 67 5.71 35.90 3.99
C PRO A 67 5.41 35.26 2.64
N ARG A 68 5.58 36.04 1.57
CA ARG A 68 5.27 35.60 0.21
C ARG A 68 6.29 34.58 -0.28
N VAL A 69 5.79 33.48 -0.81
CA VAL A 69 6.56 32.47 -1.53
C VAL A 69 5.98 32.36 -2.94
N LYS A 70 6.86 32.22 -3.94
CA LYS A 70 6.45 32.13 -5.35
C LYS A 70 5.51 30.95 -5.54
N ASP A 71 4.40 31.17 -6.26
CA ASP A 71 3.37 30.16 -6.58
C ASP A 71 2.69 29.50 -5.36
N GLU A 72 2.81 30.10 -4.17
CA GLU A 72 2.21 29.60 -2.92
C GLU A 72 1.34 30.65 -2.20
N GLY A 73 0.49 30.18 -1.28
CA GLY A 73 -0.42 31.04 -0.53
C GLY A 73 -1.28 31.89 -1.48
N LEU A 74 -1.33 33.21 -1.27
CA LEU A 74 -2.07 34.12 -2.14
C LEU A 74 -1.55 34.15 -3.58
N ALA A 75 -0.27 33.84 -3.83
CA ALA A 75 0.30 33.76 -5.18
C ALA A 75 -0.05 32.44 -5.89
N GLY A 76 -0.52 31.44 -5.15
CA GLY A 76 -1.04 30.18 -5.69
C GLY A 76 -2.51 30.23 -6.09
N LEU A 77 -3.21 31.35 -5.89
CA LEU A 77 -4.63 31.52 -6.23
C LEU A 77 -4.79 31.89 -7.72
N PRO A 78 -5.43 31.04 -8.54
CA PRO A 78 -5.60 31.33 -9.97
C PRO A 78 -6.61 32.45 -10.21
N ALA A 79 -6.67 32.93 -11.46
CA ALA A 79 -7.60 33.98 -11.84
C ALA A 79 -9.05 33.48 -11.75
N PRO A 80 -9.97 34.34 -11.29
CA PRO A 80 -11.37 33.97 -11.17
C PRO A 80 -12.03 33.81 -12.56
N SER A 81 -12.84 32.77 -12.73
CA SER A 81 -13.74 32.62 -13.88
C SER A 81 -15.21 32.72 -13.46
N GLY A 82 -16.07 33.15 -14.37
CA GLY A 82 -17.52 33.12 -14.21
C GLY A 82 -18.12 31.72 -14.23
N LEU A 83 -17.36 30.72 -14.71
CA LEU A 83 -17.78 29.32 -14.78
C LEU A 83 -17.17 28.45 -13.68
N ASP A 84 -16.54 29.05 -12.67
CA ASP A 84 -15.96 28.34 -11.53
C ASP A 84 -17.02 27.51 -10.76
N VAL A 85 -16.60 26.33 -10.29
CA VAL A 85 -17.42 25.39 -9.52
C VAL A 85 -16.81 25.21 -8.13
N PHE A 86 -17.65 25.13 -7.10
CA PHE A 86 -17.26 24.91 -5.70
C PHE A 86 -17.85 23.59 -5.25
N LEU A 87 -17.00 22.60 -5.03
CA LEU A 87 -17.35 21.20 -4.83
C LEU A 87 -17.19 20.80 -3.36
N ASP A 88 -18.18 20.07 -2.84
CA ASP A 88 -18.14 19.42 -1.54
C ASP A 88 -18.85 18.06 -1.63
N LEU A 89 -18.17 17.00 -1.15
CA LEU A 89 -18.67 15.63 -1.20
C LEU A 89 -18.89 15.11 0.22
N GLU A 90 -20.03 14.46 0.46
CA GLU A 90 -20.26 13.69 1.68
C GLU A 90 -20.17 12.19 1.36
N GLY A 91 -19.37 11.46 2.13
CA GLY A 91 -19.16 10.03 1.92
C GLY A 91 -19.22 9.21 3.19
N ASP A 92 -19.49 7.91 2.99
CA ASP A 92 -19.64 6.93 4.05
C ASP A 92 -18.31 6.61 4.73
N ARG A 93 -18.20 7.09 5.97
CA ARG A 93 -17.01 6.89 6.81
C ARG A 93 -17.01 5.55 7.55
N LEU A 94 -18.09 4.77 7.48
CA LEU A 94 -18.19 3.45 8.13
C LEU A 94 -17.67 2.31 7.25
N ALA A 95 -17.45 2.55 5.95
CA ALA A 95 -16.93 1.56 5.02
C ALA A 95 -15.39 1.48 5.05
N GLU A 96 -14.86 0.26 4.89
CA GLU A 96 -13.43 -0.06 4.88
C GLU A 96 -12.70 0.51 3.67
N GLU A 97 -13.26 0.34 2.47
CA GLU A 97 -12.62 0.67 1.20
C GLU A 97 -13.24 1.92 0.58
N GLY A 98 -13.23 3.02 1.34
CA GLY A 98 -13.66 4.34 0.87
C GLY A 98 -15.09 4.34 0.33
N GLY A 99 -16.08 4.09 1.19
CA GLY A 99 -17.49 3.83 0.88
C GLY A 99 -18.21 4.80 -0.06
N LEU A 100 -19.53 4.76 -0.06
CA LEU A 100 -20.32 5.59 -0.97
C LEU A 100 -20.17 7.08 -0.62
N ASP A 101 -19.66 7.88 -1.54
CA ASP A 101 -19.95 9.31 -1.65
C ASP A 101 -21.44 9.45 -1.95
N TYR A 102 -22.23 9.69 -0.91
CA TYR A 102 -23.68 9.64 -0.99
C TYR A 102 -24.32 10.99 -1.34
N LEU A 103 -23.56 12.08 -1.29
CA LEU A 103 -24.02 13.40 -1.71
C LEU A 103 -22.93 14.16 -2.46
N PHE A 104 -23.18 14.43 -3.74
CA PHE A 104 -22.33 15.26 -4.60
C PHE A 104 -22.91 16.67 -4.65
N GLY A 105 -22.38 17.55 -3.80
CA GLY A 105 -22.77 18.94 -3.72
C GLY A 105 -21.89 19.86 -4.53
N TYR A 106 -22.47 20.76 -5.30
CA TYR A 106 -21.68 21.80 -5.95
C TYR A 106 -22.44 23.11 -6.10
N ALA A 107 -21.71 24.22 -5.93
CA ALA A 107 -22.20 25.57 -6.16
C ALA A 107 -21.47 26.25 -7.32
N TYR A 108 -22.17 27.15 -8.01
CA TYR A 108 -21.64 27.96 -9.10
C TYR A 108 -22.41 29.27 -9.19
N ARG A 109 -21.91 30.24 -9.97
CA ARG A 109 -22.64 31.50 -10.21
C ARG A 109 -23.56 31.36 -11.42
N GLY A 110 -24.84 31.64 -11.24
CA GLY A 110 -25.81 31.68 -12.33
C GLY A 110 -25.62 32.92 -13.22
N GLU A 111 -26.41 33.02 -14.29
CA GLU A 111 -26.34 34.14 -15.26
C GLU A 111 -26.54 35.53 -14.62
N THR A 112 -27.31 35.59 -13.53
CA THR A 112 -27.57 36.81 -12.75
C THR A 112 -26.49 37.10 -11.70
N GLY A 113 -25.44 36.28 -11.61
CA GLY A 113 -24.35 36.38 -10.65
C GLY A 113 -24.65 35.83 -9.25
N THR A 114 -25.88 35.36 -9.00
CA THR A 114 -26.28 34.74 -7.73
C THR A 114 -25.72 33.33 -7.58
N ALA A 115 -25.42 32.93 -6.35
CA ALA A 115 -24.97 31.57 -6.05
C ALA A 115 -26.13 30.58 -6.26
N GLN A 116 -25.90 29.59 -7.11
CA GLN A 116 -26.76 28.43 -7.32
C GLN A 116 -26.09 27.20 -6.70
N TYR A 117 -26.91 26.28 -6.20
CA TYR A 117 -26.45 25.03 -5.60
C TYR A 117 -27.27 23.87 -6.15
N GLU A 118 -26.57 22.82 -6.55
CA GLU A 118 -27.14 21.54 -6.93
C GLU A 118 -26.55 20.43 -6.07
N ALA A 119 -27.34 19.38 -5.87
CA ALA A 119 -26.96 18.22 -5.09
C ALA A 119 -27.45 16.96 -5.81
N ILE A 120 -26.58 15.96 -5.92
CA ILE A 120 -26.94 14.65 -6.48
C ILE A 120 -26.77 13.62 -5.36
N TRP A 121 -27.86 12.98 -4.97
CA TRP A 121 -27.84 11.88 -4.00
C TRP A 121 -27.46 10.57 -4.67
N ALA A 122 -26.68 9.76 -3.96
CA ALA A 122 -26.28 8.43 -4.37
C ALA A 122 -26.36 7.47 -3.18
N LEU A 123 -27.38 6.63 -3.13
CA LEU A 123 -27.63 5.71 -2.01
C LEU A 123 -27.31 4.25 -2.38
N SER A 124 -26.74 4.04 -3.57
CA SER A 124 -26.26 2.77 -4.09
C SER A 124 -25.02 2.96 -4.95
N PRO A 125 -24.20 1.91 -5.19
CA PRO A 125 -23.05 1.99 -6.09
C PRO A 125 -23.41 2.43 -7.52
N ALA A 126 -24.56 2.02 -8.05
CA ALA A 126 -25.02 2.43 -9.38
C ALA A 126 -25.33 3.93 -9.43
N GLU A 127 -25.98 4.47 -8.40
CA GLU A 127 -26.24 5.91 -8.29
C GLU A 127 -24.95 6.71 -8.05
N GLU A 128 -23.99 6.19 -7.28
CA GLU A 128 -22.67 6.82 -7.06
C GLU A 128 -21.91 6.97 -8.39
N LYS A 129 -21.87 5.90 -9.20
CA LYS A 129 -21.32 5.94 -10.57
C LYS A 129 -21.99 7.03 -11.41
N ALA A 130 -23.33 7.03 -11.45
CA ALA A 130 -24.09 8.00 -12.26
C ALA A 130 -23.90 9.45 -11.78
N ALA A 131 -23.82 9.68 -10.47
CA ALA A 131 -23.57 10.99 -9.88
C ALA A 131 -22.17 11.50 -10.21
N PHE A 132 -21.15 10.63 -10.12
CA PHE A 132 -19.78 10.94 -10.52
C PHE A 132 -19.69 11.30 -12.01
N GLU A 133 -20.26 10.49 -12.89
CA GLU A 133 -20.27 10.76 -14.34
C GLU A 133 -20.95 12.08 -14.67
N ARG A 134 -22.12 12.34 -14.06
CA ARG A 134 -22.86 13.60 -14.26
C ARG A 134 -22.05 14.82 -13.80
N LEU A 135 -21.39 14.74 -12.65
CA LEU A 135 -20.53 15.83 -12.16
C LEU A 135 -19.35 16.07 -13.13
N MET A 136 -18.69 15.00 -13.56
CA MET A 136 -17.55 15.06 -14.49
C MET A 136 -17.93 15.64 -15.85
N ASP A 137 -19.05 15.23 -16.41
CA ASP A 137 -19.56 15.74 -17.69
C ASP A 137 -19.85 17.24 -17.60
N LEU A 138 -20.47 17.69 -16.50
CA LEU A 138 -20.76 19.09 -16.24
C LEU A 138 -19.49 19.94 -16.06
N VAL A 139 -18.48 19.45 -15.34
CA VAL A 139 -17.21 20.17 -15.20
C VAL A 139 -16.48 20.25 -16.54
N THR A 140 -16.50 19.15 -17.30
CA THR A 140 -15.86 19.07 -18.62
C THR A 140 -16.52 20.02 -19.63
N GLU A 141 -17.86 20.06 -19.67
CA GLU A 141 -18.62 20.98 -20.53
C GLU A 141 -18.29 22.45 -20.18
N ARG A 142 -18.32 22.80 -18.88
CA ARG A 142 -17.98 24.16 -18.45
C ARG A 142 -16.53 24.52 -18.79
N ARG A 143 -15.60 23.58 -18.65
CA ARG A 143 -14.17 23.78 -18.98
C ARG A 143 -13.93 23.93 -20.48
N ALA A 144 -14.72 23.26 -21.31
CA ALA A 144 -14.70 23.45 -22.75
C ALA A 144 -15.19 24.85 -23.16
N ARG A 145 -16.13 25.45 -22.40
CA ARG A 145 -16.60 26.83 -22.60
C ARG A 145 -15.62 27.89 -22.09
N ASP A 146 -14.91 27.60 -21.00
CA ASP A 146 -13.86 28.47 -20.45
C ASP A 146 -12.69 27.64 -19.90
N ALA A 147 -11.60 27.60 -20.67
CA ALA A 147 -10.36 26.93 -20.30
C ALA A 147 -9.58 27.63 -19.18
N THR A 148 -10.16 28.64 -18.53
CA THR A 148 -9.65 29.26 -17.29
C THR A 148 -10.52 28.96 -16.06
N MET A 149 -11.62 28.20 -16.18
CA MET A 149 -12.42 27.82 -15.01
C MET A 149 -11.70 26.85 -14.06
N HIS A 150 -12.01 26.92 -12.78
CA HIS A 150 -11.47 26.02 -11.76
C HIS A 150 -12.60 25.34 -10.97
N VAL A 151 -12.26 24.18 -10.41
CA VAL A 151 -13.05 23.46 -9.42
C VAL A 151 -12.38 23.68 -8.07
N TYR A 152 -12.97 24.52 -7.24
CA TYR A 152 -12.48 24.79 -5.90
C TYR A 152 -13.06 23.77 -4.93
N HIS A 153 -12.22 23.31 -4.01
CA HIS A 153 -12.59 22.42 -2.93
C HIS A 153 -11.85 22.86 -1.66
N TYR A 154 -12.40 22.53 -0.49
CA TYR A 154 -11.78 22.99 0.74
C TYR A 154 -10.59 22.13 1.14
N ALA A 155 -10.65 20.80 1.04
CA ALA A 155 -9.61 19.91 1.56
C ALA A 155 -9.16 18.87 0.52
N PRO A 156 -8.12 18.05 0.76
CA PRO A 156 -7.70 17.03 -0.21
C PRO A 156 -8.70 15.88 -0.42
N TYR A 157 -9.82 15.85 0.31
CA TYR A 157 -10.79 14.76 0.26
C TYR A 157 -11.42 14.65 -1.14
N GLU A 158 -11.91 15.75 -1.69
CA GLU A 158 -12.65 15.76 -2.96
C GLU A 158 -11.81 15.23 -4.15
N PRO A 159 -10.60 15.75 -4.45
CA PRO A 159 -9.79 15.19 -5.53
C PRO A 159 -9.35 13.75 -5.26
N THR A 160 -9.22 13.35 -3.99
CA THR A 160 -8.94 11.94 -3.63
C THR A 160 -10.15 11.06 -3.93
N SER A 161 -11.36 11.49 -3.58
CA SER A 161 -12.61 10.82 -3.92
C SER A 161 -12.80 10.71 -5.42
N MET A 162 -12.60 11.79 -6.17
CA MET A 162 -12.73 11.77 -7.64
C MET A 162 -11.78 10.75 -8.28
N LYS A 163 -10.53 10.65 -7.79
CA LYS A 163 -9.57 9.62 -8.26
C LYS A 163 -10.00 8.21 -7.87
N ARG A 164 -10.54 8.03 -6.66
CA ARG A 164 -11.09 6.74 -6.19
C ARG A 164 -12.28 6.32 -7.05
N LEU A 165 -13.27 7.19 -7.25
CA LEU A 165 -14.46 6.94 -8.07
C LEU A 165 -14.09 6.62 -9.52
N MET A 166 -13.16 7.38 -10.10
CA MET A 166 -12.59 7.09 -11.42
C MET A 166 -11.97 5.68 -11.48
N GLY A 167 -11.20 5.29 -10.45
CA GLY A 167 -10.59 3.97 -10.36
C GLY A 167 -11.61 2.85 -10.18
N ARG A 168 -12.51 2.98 -9.18
CA ARG A 168 -13.57 2.04 -8.83
C ARG A 168 -14.52 1.76 -9.99
N TYR A 169 -14.98 2.81 -10.67
CA TYR A 169 -15.98 2.69 -11.74
C TYR A 169 -15.37 2.65 -13.14
N ALA A 170 -14.06 2.83 -13.25
CA ALA A 170 -13.34 2.84 -14.52
C ALA A 170 -13.99 3.75 -15.59
N THR A 171 -14.43 4.93 -15.18
CA THR A 171 -15.09 5.91 -16.07
C THR A 171 -14.45 7.29 -15.91
N ARG A 172 -14.56 8.11 -16.95
CA ARG A 172 -14.08 9.51 -17.01
C ARG A 172 -12.60 9.73 -16.66
N ALA A 173 -11.77 8.73 -16.94
CA ALA A 173 -10.36 8.71 -16.54
C ALA A 173 -9.48 9.69 -17.33
N ASP A 174 -9.85 10.02 -18.57
CA ASP A 174 -9.12 10.97 -19.40
C ASP A 174 -9.52 12.41 -19.07
N GLU A 175 -10.81 12.64 -18.83
CA GLU A 175 -11.40 13.91 -18.43
C GLU A 175 -10.85 14.37 -17.08
N LEU A 176 -10.87 13.51 -16.06
CA LEU A 176 -10.32 13.82 -14.74
C LEU A 176 -8.81 14.08 -14.80
N ASP A 177 -8.08 13.26 -15.58
CA ASP A 177 -6.64 13.44 -15.74
C ASP A 177 -6.29 14.76 -16.46
N ALA A 178 -7.06 15.17 -17.47
CA ALA A 178 -6.90 16.47 -18.12
C ALA A 178 -7.16 17.64 -17.15
N LEU A 179 -8.19 17.54 -16.31
CA LEU A 179 -8.49 18.55 -15.28
C LEU A 179 -7.38 18.64 -14.23
N LEU A 180 -6.89 17.50 -13.73
CA LEU A 180 -5.81 17.47 -12.74
C LEU A 180 -4.50 17.99 -13.32
N ARG A 181 -4.13 17.59 -14.55
CA ARG A 181 -2.90 18.06 -15.23
C ARG A 181 -2.93 19.55 -15.53
N SER A 182 -4.10 20.10 -15.89
CA SER A 182 -4.25 21.54 -16.14
C SER A 182 -4.33 22.38 -14.86
N GLY A 183 -4.30 21.76 -13.67
CA GLY A 183 -4.41 22.47 -12.40
C GLY A 183 -5.81 23.03 -12.16
N ALA A 184 -6.85 22.45 -12.76
CA ALA A 184 -8.22 22.94 -12.63
C ALA A 184 -8.77 22.77 -11.20
N PHE A 185 -8.31 21.76 -10.46
CA PHE A 185 -8.66 21.57 -9.04
C PHE A 185 -7.81 22.46 -8.14
N VAL A 186 -8.45 23.28 -7.32
CA VAL A 186 -7.78 24.26 -6.44
C VAL A 186 -8.10 23.98 -4.98
N ASP A 187 -7.06 23.63 -4.22
CA ASP A 187 -7.11 23.37 -2.77
C ASP A 187 -7.07 24.69 -1.98
N LEU A 188 -8.25 25.12 -1.51
CA LEU A 188 -8.37 26.36 -0.72
C LEU A 188 -7.72 26.23 0.67
N TYR A 189 -7.74 25.06 1.31
CA TYR A 189 -7.08 24.85 2.60
C TYR A 189 -5.56 25.00 2.49
N GLY A 190 -4.97 24.40 1.44
CA GLY A 190 -3.56 24.55 1.12
C GLY A 190 -3.17 26.02 0.93
N ILE A 191 -3.99 26.77 0.18
CA ILE A 191 -3.81 28.21 -0.01
C ILE A 191 -3.89 28.97 1.32
N VAL A 192 -4.95 28.75 2.11
CA VAL A 192 -5.14 29.46 3.40
C VAL A 192 -3.97 29.22 4.34
N ARG A 193 -3.53 27.96 4.52
CA ARG A 193 -2.45 27.62 5.46
C ARG A 193 -1.11 28.23 5.08
N LYS A 194 -0.87 28.46 3.78
CA LYS A 194 0.34 29.12 3.28
C LYS A 194 0.17 30.64 3.16
N ALA A 195 -1.05 31.15 3.10
CA ALA A 195 -1.35 32.57 2.99
C ALA A 195 -1.39 33.29 4.34
N LEU A 196 -1.95 32.68 5.38
CA LEU A 196 -2.22 33.36 6.65
C LEU A 196 -2.10 32.48 7.89
N ARG A 197 -1.79 33.14 9.00
CA ARG A 197 -1.91 32.59 10.34
C ARG A 197 -3.14 33.17 11.02
N ALA A 198 -4.07 32.33 11.47
CA ALA A 198 -5.33 32.76 12.10
C ALA A 198 -5.39 32.36 13.58
N GLY A 199 -6.03 33.19 14.40
CA GLY A 199 -6.24 32.96 15.84
C GLY A 199 -7.28 31.87 16.19
N ILE A 200 -7.42 30.87 15.33
CA ILE A 200 -8.37 29.74 15.46
C ILE A 200 -7.66 28.47 15.90
N ASP A 201 -8.39 27.56 16.53
CA ASP A 201 -7.92 26.28 17.05
C ASP A 201 -7.72 25.23 15.95
N SER A 202 -8.55 25.28 14.90
CA SER A 202 -8.40 24.47 13.70
C SER A 202 -8.72 25.29 12.45
N TYR A 203 -8.07 24.95 11.35
CA TYR A 203 -8.35 25.50 10.03
C TYR A 203 -9.47 24.70 9.34
N SER A 204 -10.55 24.38 10.05
CA SER A 204 -11.78 23.92 9.38
C SER A 204 -12.50 25.13 8.77
N ILE A 205 -13.17 24.96 7.63
CA ILE A 205 -13.84 26.07 6.94
C ILE A 205 -14.81 26.83 7.86
N LYS A 206 -15.54 26.09 8.71
CA LYS A 206 -16.44 26.59 9.77
C LYS A 206 -15.81 27.61 10.72
N LYS A 207 -14.52 27.46 11.01
CA LYS A 207 -13.78 28.36 11.91
C LYS A 207 -13.25 29.59 11.17
N LEU A 208 -13.18 29.53 9.84
CA LEU A 208 -12.79 30.65 8.97
C LEU A 208 -13.99 31.52 8.58
N GLU A 209 -15.22 30.99 8.58
CA GLU A 209 -16.46 31.71 8.25
C GLU A 209 -16.60 33.12 8.87
N PRO A 210 -16.25 33.33 10.17
CA PRO A 210 -16.31 34.65 10.76
C PRO A 210 -15.39 35.70 10.09
N PHE A 211 -14.33 35.28 9.39
CA PHE A 211 -13.38 36.18 8.73
C PHE A 211 -13.90 36.74 7.41
N TYR A 212 -14.86 36.07 6.78
CA TYR A 212 -15.50 36.51 5.53
C TYR A 212 -17.00 36.78 5.66
N GLY A 213 -17.51 36.83 6.89
CA GLY A 213 -18.84 37.36 7.20
C GLY A 213 -19.98 36.33 7.13
N LEU A 214 -19.66 35.03 7.19
CA LEU A 214 -20.66 33.98 7.22
C LEU A 214 -20.93 33.54 8.67
N ALA A 215 -22.20 33.41 9.04
CA ALA A 215 -22.65 32.85 10.31
C ALA A 215 -23.72 31.81 10.04
N ARG A 216 -23.44 30.53 10.35
CA ARG A 216 -24.42 29.46 10.17
C ARG A 216 -25.52 29.55 11.22
N GLU A 217 -26.76 29.43 10.80
CA GLU A 217 -27.93 29.34 11.69
C GLU A 217 -28.21 27.90 12.17
N VAL A 218 -27.53 26.89 11.59
CA VAL A 218 -27.83 25.46 11.79
C VAL A 218 -27.09 24.86 13.01
N ASP A 219 -27.77 24.05 13.80
CA ASP A 219 -27.18 23.26 14.90
C ASP A 219 -26.34 22.08 14.35
N LEU A 220 -25.01 22.24 14.40
CA LEU A 220 -24.04 21.23 13.95
C LEU A 220 -24.18 19.86 14.66
N ARG A 221 -24.68 19.82 15.90
CA ARG A 221 -24.86 18.55 16.62
C ARG A 221 -26.02 17.74 16.03
N ARG A 222 -27.08 18.41 15.61
CA ARG A 222 -28.22 17.79 14.91
C ARG A 222 -27.74 17.18 13.59
N VAL A 223 -27.05 17.96 12.76
CA VAL A 223 -26.55 17.50 11.46
C VAL A 223 -25.61 16.30 11.60
N SER A 224 -24.71 16.32 12.59
CA SER A 224 -23.79 15.20 12.86
C SER A 224 -24.52 13.88 13.15
N ARG A 225 -25.72 13.95 13.75
CA ARG A 225 -26.56 12.76 13.97
C ARG A 225 -27.23 12.29 12.68
N GLN A 226 -27.65 13.23 11.83
CA GLN A 226 -28.28 12.91 10.54
C GLN A 226 -27.30 12.29 9.55
N LEU A 227 -26.07 12.83 9.46
CA LEU A 227 -25.00 12.22 8.66
C LEU A 227 -24.79 10.76 9.04
N ARG A 228 -24.66 10.46 10.34
CA ARG A 228 -24.55 9.07 10.83
C ARG A 228 -25.76 8.20 10.53
N ALA A 229 -26.97 8.77 10.51
CA ALA A 229 -28.17 8.04 10.17
C ALA A 229 -28.16 7.60 8.69
N VAL A 230 -27.69 8.47 7.79
CA VAL A 230 -27.48 8.14 6.37
C VAL A 230 -26.42 7.05 6.22
N GLU A 231 -25.24 7.22 6.82
CA GLU A 231 -24.15 6.22 6.80
C GLU A 231 -24.64 4.86 7.31
N TYR A 232 -25.41 4.83 8.39
CA TYR A 232 -25.97 3.60 8.95
C TYR A 232 -27.02 2.93 8.05
N ALA A 233 -27.87 3.72 7.40
CA ALA A 233 -28.87 3.21 6.46
C ALA A 233 -28.20 2.61 5.21
N ILE A 234 -27.16 3.27 4.69
CA ILE A 234 -26.33 2.75 3.59
C ILE A 234 -25.69 1.42 3.98
N ALA A 235 -25.02 1.36 5.14
CA ALA A 235 -24.37 0.15 5.64
C ALA A 235 -25.34 -1.03 5.85
N LYS A 236 -26.64 -0.76 6.04
CA LYS A 236 -27.70 -1.78 6.16
C LYS A 236 -28.41 -2.11 4.84
N HIS A 237 -28.05 -1.45 3.74
CA HIS A 237 -28.83 -1.49 2.50
C HIS A 237 -30.30 -1.11 2.71
N ASP A 238 -30.58 -0.19 3.64
CA ASP A 238 -31.92 0.25 4.05
C ASP A 238 -32.09 1.76 3.88
N ALA A 239 -31.54 2.31 2.80
CA ALA A 239 -31.60 3.74 2.51
C ALA A 239 -33.05 4.25 2.33
N GLN A 240 -34.00 3.36 2.02
CA GLN A 240 -35.42 3.69 1.91
C GLN A 240 -36.06 4.06 3.27
N SER A 241 -35.42 3.72 4.40
CA SER A 241 -35.87 4.10 5.74
C SER A 241 -35.59 5.57 6.10
N LEU A 242 -34.78 6.27 5.30
CA LEU A 242 -34.41 7.66 5.56
C LEU A 242 -35.59 8.62 5.32
N SER A 243 -35.93 9.42 6.32
CA SER A 243 -36.96 10.47 6.19
C SER A 243 -36.45 11.66 5.39
N ALA A 244 -37.37 12.38 4.71
CA ALA A 244 -37.05 13.61 3.98
C ALA A 244 -36.30 14.65 4.84
N ASP A 245 -36.68 14.82 6.11
CA ASP A 245 -36.03 15.77 7.04
C ASP A 245 -34.53 15.46 7.25
N VAL A 246 -34.14 14.18 7.26
CA VAL A 246 -32.74 13.75 7.40
C VAL A 246 -31.95 14.15 6.16
N LEU A 247 -32.50 13.87 4.98
CA LEU A 247 -31.88 14.19 3.70
C LEU A 247 -31.77 15.72 3.50
N ASP A 248 -32.81 16.47 3.86
CA ASP A 248 -32.81 17.93 3.74
C ASP A 248 -31.83 18.60 4.71
N ASP A 249 -31.71 18.10 5.95
CA ASP A 249 -30.71 18.58 6.92
C ASP A 249 -29.28 18.38 6.39
N VAL A 250 -28.98 17.20 5.82
CA VAL A 250 -27.66 16.89 5.25
C VAL A 250 -27.38 17.72 3.98
N ARG A 251 -28.38 17.85 3.11
CA ARG A 251 -28.28 18.70 1.91
C ARG A 251 -28.05 20.17 2.26
N GLY A 252 -28.76 20.69 3.27
CA GLY A 252 -28.57 22.06 3.75
C GLY A 252 -27.17 22.29 4.30
N TYR A 253 -26.64 21.32 5.04
CA TYR A 253 -25.27 21.37 5.55
C TYR A 253 -24.21 21.39 4.44
N ASN A 254 -24.29 20.49 3.47
CA ASN A 254 -23.36 20.43 2.34
C ASN A 254 -23.47 21.66 1.42
N ARG A 255 -24.68 22.22 1.26
CA ARG A 255 -24.89 23.51 0.58
C ARG A 255 -24.10 24.63 1.25
N ASP A 256 -24.16 24.72 2.57
CA ASP A 256 -23.45 25.74 3.33
C ASP A 256 -21.92 25.59 3.15
N ASP A 257 -21.40 24.38 3.10
CA ASP A 257 -19.97 24.10 2.84
C ASP A 257 -19.56 24.58 1.43
N CYS A 258 -20.36 24.28 0.39
CA CYS A 258 -20.13 24.75 -0.99
C CYS A 258 -20.12 26.29 -1.09
N ILE A 259 -21.11 26.96 -0.47
CA ILE A 259 -21.23 28.43 -0.50
C ILE A 259 -20.08 29.06 0.30
N SER A 260 -19.74 28.49 1.45
CA SER A 260 -18.64 28.94 2.28
C SER A 260 -17.30 28.86 1.53
N ALA A 261 -17.07 27.83 0.71
CA ALA A 261 -15.90 27.75 -0.17
C ALA A 261 -15.88 28.87 -1.24
N MET A 262 -17.04 29.20 -1.81
CA MET A 262 -17.19 30.32 -2.75
C MET A 262 -16.84 31.66 -2.13
N ASP A 263 -17.36 31.92 -0.92
CA ASP A 263 -17.12 33.17 -0.20
C ASP A 263 -15.67 33.27 0.30
N LEU A 264 -15.09 32.15 0.75
CA LEU A 264 -13.68 32.05 1.13
C LEU A 264 -12.76 32.39 -0.05
N ARG A 265 -12.99 31.81 -1.24
CA ARG A 265 -12.24 32.13 -2.46
C ARG A 265 -12.36 33.62 -2.78
N GLY A 266 -13.56 34.19 -2.67
CA GLY A 266 -13.79 35.62 -2.87
C GLY A 266 -13.03 36.50 -1.88
N TRP A 267 -12.96 36.09 -0.61
CA TRP A 267 -12.19 36.78 0.42
C TRP A 267 -10.67 36.70 0.19
N LEU A 268 -10.16 35.52 -0.19
CA LEU A 268 -8.74 35.35 -0.52
C LEU A 268 -8.31 36.21 -1.70
N GLU A 269 -9.16 36.38 -2.72
CA GLU A 269 -8.86 37.29 -3.84
C GLU A 269 -8.78 38.75 -3.37
N ARG A 270 -9.66 39.19 -2.45
CA ARG A 270 -9.56 40.53 -1.84
C ARG A 270 -8.25 40.71 -1.06
N LEU A 271 -7.85 39.72 -0.26
CA LEU A 271 -6.57 39.75 0.46
C LEU A 271 -5.38 39.81 -0.49
N ARG A 272 -5.45 39.08 -1.61
CA ARG A 272 -4.43 39.13 -2.67
C ARG A 272 -4.33 40.54 -3.26
N GLU A 273 -5.44 41.18 -3.59
CA GLU A 273 -5.46 42.57 -4.12
C GLU A 273 -4.93 43.60 -3.11
N GLU A 274 -5.27 43.45 -1.83
CA GLU A 274 -4.74 44.29 -0.74
C GLU A 274 -3.23 44.12 -0.59
N ALA A 275 -2.74 42.87 -0.61
CA ALA A 275 -1.33 42.56 -0.55
C ALA A 275 -0.57 43.11 -1.77
N ALA A 276 -1.09 42.95 -2.98
CA ALA A 276 -0.47 43.50 -4.19
C ALA A 276 -0.31 45.04 -4.09
N ARG A 277 -1.33 45.74 -3.59
CA ARG A 277 -1.30 47.19 -3.40
C ARG A 277 -0.29 47.66 -2.36
N ALA A 278 -0.13 46.92 -1.25
CA ALA A 278 0.78 47.29 -0.17
C ALA A 278 2.27 47.28 -0.60
N ASP A 279 2.65 46.40 -1.52
CA ASP A 279 4.06 46.19 -1.90
C ASP A 279 4.42 46.80 -3.28
N GLY A 280 3.51 47.56 -3.90
CA GLY A 280 3.78 48.30 -5.14
C GLY A 280 4.00 47.43 -6.39
N GLY A 281 3.47 46.20 -6.43
CA GLY A 281 3.65 45.28 -7.56
C GLY A 281 2.58 44.20 -7.68
N GLU A 282 2.52 43.55 -8.85
CA GLU A 282 1.59 42.44 -9.10
C GLU A 282 2.03 41.16 -8.38
N LEU A 283 1.10 40.54 -7.65
CA LEU A 283 1.24 39.16 -7.22
C LEU A 283 1.01 38.24 -8.42
N GLY A 284 2.07 37.54 -8.83
CA GLY A 284 2.02 36.51 -9.88
C GLY A 284 0.95 35.45 -9.59
N ARG A 285 0.46 34.83 -10.65
CA ARG A 285 -0.50 33.71 -10.60
C ARG A 285 0.19 32.43 -11.08
N PRO A 286 -0.30 31.25 -10.66
CA PRO A 286 0.25 29.99 -11.14
C PRO A 286 0.09 29.91 -12.67
N ALA A 287 1.14 29.44 -13.34
CA ALA A 287 1.08 29.15 -14.77
C ALA A 287 0.21 27.91 -15.00
N THR A 288 -0.65 27.95 -16.03
CA THR A 288 -1.39 26.77 -16.48
C THR A 288 -0.40 25.75 -17.03
N PRO A 289 -0.32 24.53 -16.46
CA PRO A 289 0.57 23.51 -17.00
C PRO A 289 0.06 23.03 -18.36
N THR A 290 0.86 23.17 -19.40
CA THR A 290 0.64 22.53 -20.71
C THR A 290 1.47 21.24 -20.76
N ALA A 291 0.82 20.10 -20.56
CA ALA A 291 1.46 18.80 -20.71
C ALA A 291 0.92 18.10 -21.96
N GLU A 292 1.72 18.08 -23.03
CA GLU A 292 1.44 17.28 -24.23
C GLU A 292 1.67 15.79 -23.92
N ILE A 293 0.70 14.95 -24.29
CA ILE A 293 0.85 13.49 -24.25
C ILE A 293 1.64 13.07 -25.51
N LYS A 294 2.63 12.19 -25.36
CA LYS A 294 3.34 11.59 -26.50
C LYS A 294 2.35 10.85 -27.42
N GLU A 295 2.42 11.06 -28.74
CA GLU A 295 1.51 10.43 -29.71
C GLU A 295 1.46 8.89 -29.61
N GLU A 296 2.60 8.21 -29.40
CA GLU A 296 2.65 6.75 -29.18
C GLU A 296 1.76 6.29 -28.00
N LEU A 297 1.73 7.08 -26.92
CA LEU A 297 0.88 6.77 -25.76
C LEU A 297 -0.59 6.98 -26.11
N LYS A 298 -0.91 8.04 -26.85
CA LYS A 298 -2.28 8.35 -27.28
C LYS A 298 -2.87 7.24 -28.18
N GLU A 299 -2.11 6.78 -29.17
CA GLU A 299 -2.53 5.69 -30.06
C GLU A 299 -2.79 4.39 -29.28
N ARG A 300 -1.92 4.06 -28.32
CA ARG A 300 -2.10 2.87 -27.48
C ARG A 300 -3.33 2.96 -26.58
N LEU A 301 -3.58 4.12 -25.98
CA LEU A 301 -4.75 4.36 -25.14
C LEU A 301 -6.05 4.24 -25.94
N GLU A 302 -6.06 4.77 -27.16
CA GLU A 302 -7.21 4.64 -28.06
C GLU A 302 -7.48 3.17 -28.39
N ARG A 303 -6.44 2.37 -28.68
CA ARG A 303 -6.63 0.93 -28.93
C ARG A 303 -7.14 0.18 -27.70
N ILE A 304 -6.66 0.52 -26.50
CA ILE A 304 -7.17 -0.06 -25.24
C ILE A 304 -8.66 0.26 -25.08
N ARG A 305 -9.06 1.51 -25.31
CA ARG A 305 -10.45 1.95 -25.22
C ARG A 305 -11.35 1.16 -26.17
N VAL A 306 -10.97 1.07 -27.45
CA VAL A 306 -11.72 0.32 -28.46
C VAL A 306 -11.89 -1.15 -28.06
N LEU A 307 -10.86 -1.79 -27.51
CA LEU A 307 -10.94 -3.18 -27.05
C LEU A 307 -11.83 -3.32 -25.81
N ALA A 308 -11.72 -2.41 -24.84
CA ALA A 308 -12.53 -2.41 -23.62
C ALA A 308 -14.02 -2.21 -23.92
N ASP A 309 -14.34 -1.28 -24.82
CA ASP A 309 -15.71 -1.00 -25.27
C ASP A 309 -16.30 -2.23 -25.99
N ALA A 310 -15.53 -2.85 -26.89
CA ALA A 310 -15.96 -4.06 -27.61
C ALA A 310 -16.17 -5.26 -26.66
N LEU A 311 -15.35 -5.42 -25.62
CA LEU A 311 -15.50 -6.49 -24.63
C LEU A 311 -16.74 -6.30 -23.75
N THR A 312 -17.22 -5.07 -23.59
CA THR A 312 -18.31 -4.72 -22.65
C THR A 312 -19.62 -4.35 -23.33
N GLU A 313 -19.68 -4.29 -24.67
CA GLU A 313 -20.86 -3.90 -25.46
C GLU A 313 -22.17 -4.62 -25.06
N HIS A 314 -22.07 -5.90 -24.65
CA HIS A 314 -23.21 -6.74 -24.27
C HIS A 314 -23.15 -7.24 -22.82
N VAL A 315 -22.34 -6.58 -21.99
CA VAL A 315 -22.19 -6.93 -20.57
C VAL A 315 -23.01 -5.97 -19.72
N PRO A 316 -23.99 -6.45 -18.93
CA PRO A 316 -24.78 -5.58 -18.06
C PRO A 316 -23.93 -5.01 -16.91
N ASP A 317 -24.38 -3.88 -16.35
CA ASP A 317 -23.75 -3.26 -15.18
C ASP A 317 -23.91 -4.11 -13.90
N GLU A 318 -24.99 -4.90 -13.79
CA GLU A 318 -25.28 -5.76 -12.64
C GLU A 318 -25.76 -7.16 -13.09
N GLY A 319 -25.71 -8.14 -12.18
CA GLY A 319 -26.23 -9.49 -12.44
C GLY A 319 -25.48 -10.26 -13.53
N ARG A 320 -24.18 -9.97 -13.72
CA ARG A 320 -23.35 -10.58 -14.76
C ARG A 320 -23.25 -12.09 -14.58
N SER A 321 -23.42 -12.84 -15.66
CA SER A 321 -23.00 -14.25 -15.70
C SER A 321 -21.48 -14.37 -15.55
N ARG A 322 -20.97 -15.56 -15.22
CA ARG A 322 -19.52 -15.79 -15.07
C ARG A 322 -18.72 -15.41 -16.33
N ALA A 323 -19.24 -15.69 -17.52
CA ALA A 323 -18.61 -15.30 -18.77
C ALA A 323 -18.61 -13.78 -18.97
N GLN A 324 -19.74 -13.11 -18.69
CA GLN A 324 -19.81 -11.64 -18.77
C GLN A 324 -18.89 -10.97 -17.74
N GLN A 325 -18.79 -11.52 -16.53
CA GLN A 325 -17.86 -11.04 -15.51
C GLN A 325 -16.40 -11.18 -15.99
N ALA A 326 -16.05 -12.30 -16.63
CA ALA A 326 -14.72 -12.50 -17.21
C ALA A 326 -14.40 -11.49 -18.34
N GLN A 327 -15.37 -11.18 -19.22
CA GLN A 327 -15.18 -10.17 -20.28
C GLN A 327 -15.02 -8.77 -19.69
N TRP A 328 -15.89 -8.40 -18.75
CA TRP A 328 -15.82 -7.12 -18.07
C TRP A 328 -14.49 -6.98 -17.31
N LEU A 329 -14.09 -8.01 -16.57
CA LEU A 329 -12.83 -8.02 -15.84
C LEU A 329 -11.63 -7.87 -16.79
N LEU A 330 -11.60 -8.61 -17.91
CA LEU A 330 -10.55 -8.45 -18.90
C LEU A 330 -10.47 -7.03 -19.45
N ALA A 331 -11.61 -6.38 -19.72
CA ALA A 331 -11.65 -4.98 -20.11
C ALA A 331 -11.05 -4.06 -19.03
N GLN A 332 -11.36 -4.31 -17.74
CA GLN A 332 -10.78 -3.54 -16.64
C GLN A 332 -9.28 -3.74 -16.48
N LEU A 333 -8.79 -4.96 -16.74
CA LEU A 333 -7.38 -5.29 -16.61
C LEU A 333 -6.51 -4.65 -17.70
N LEU A 334 -7.07 -4.28 -18.87
CA LEU A 334 -6.33 -3.56 -19.92
C LEU A 334 -5.81 -2.18 -19.43
N GLU A 335 -6.52 -1.55 -18.49
CA GLU A 335 -6.12 -0.27 -17.91
C GLU A 335 -5.37 -0.40 -16.57
N TRP A 336 -5.24 -1.61 -16.02
CA TRP A 336 -4.69 -1.83 -14.68
C TRP A 336 -3.30 -1.20 -14.51
N HIS A 337 -2.36 -1.50 -15.43
CA HIS A 337 -1.00 -0.93 -15.36
C HIS A 337 -0.99 0.59 -15.52
N ARG A 338 -1.93 1.16 -16.30
CA ARG A 338 -2.06 2.62 -16.47
C ARG A 338 -2.50 3.29 -15.18
N ARG A 339 -3.44 2.69 -14.45
CA ARG A 339 -3.93 3.21 -13.16
C ARG A 339 -2.81 3.22 -12.12
N GLU A 340 -2.05 2.13 -12.02
CA GLU A 340 -0.87 2.02 -11.15
C GLU A 340 0.20 3.07 -11.51
N ASP A 341 0.57 3.18 -12.80
CA ASP A 341 1.54 4.15 -13.28
C ASP A 341 1.13 5.59 -12.93
N LYS A 342 -0.15 5.96 -13.14
CA LYS A 342 -0.66 7.31 -12.88
C LYS A 342 -0.45 7.73 -11.42
N VAL A 343 -0.70 6.84 -10.45
CA VAL A 343 -0.48 7.15 -9.03
C VAL A 343 1.01 7.38 -8.76
N MET A 344 1.88 6.55 -9.32
CA MET A 344 3.33 6.70 -9.15
C MET A 344 3.88 8.00 -9.71
N TYR A 345 3.39 8.45 -10.87
CA TYR A 345 3.76 9.77 -11.41
C TYR A 345 3.18 10.91 -10.56
N SER A 346 1.93 10.80 -10.10
CA SER A 346 1.32 11.81 -9.22
C SER A 346 2.14 11.98 -7.94
N GLU A 347 2.57 10.87 -7.33
CA GLU A 347 3.39 10.90 -6.14
C GLU A 347 4.78 11.46 -6.42
N PHE A 348 5.41 11.08 -7.54
CA PHE A 348 6.66 11.69 -7.99
C PHE A 348 6.57 13.22 -8.02
N PHE A 349 5.55 13.76 -8.70
CA PHE A 349 5.41 15.21 -8.85
C PHE A 349 5.07 15.91 -7.54
N ARG A 350 4.37 15.24 -6.61
CA ARG A 350 4.14 15.73 -5.26
C ARG A 350 5.46 15.84 -4.50
N LEU A 351 6.24 14.76 -4.43
CA LEU A 351 7.54 14.71 -3.75
C LEU A 351 8.55 15.68 -4.38
N ASN A 352 8.55 15.83 -5.71
CA ASN A 352 9.45 16.73 -6.41
C ASN A 352 9.18 18.22 -6.10
N LYS A 353 7.97 18.57 -5.64
CA LYS A 353 7.62 19.93 -5.23
C LYS A 353 7.90 20.20 -3.75
N MET A 354 8.21 19.18 -2.96
CA MET A 354 8.45 19.32 -1.53
C MET A 354 9.82 19.92 -1.24
N ASN A 355 9.92 20.68 -0.16
CA ASN A 355 11.20 21.13 0.38
C ASN A 355 11.80 20.11 1.36
N ALA A 356 13.02 20.36 1.83
CA ALA A 356 13.73 19.46 2.74
C ALA A 356 13.00 19.22 4.08
N ASP A 357 12.35 20.23 4.66
CA ASP A 357 11.57 20.06 5.90
C ASP A 357 10.35 19.17 5.65
N GLU A 358 9.65 19.36 4.53
CA GLU A 358 8.48 18.54 4.15
C GLU A 358 8.87 17.08 3.83
N LEU A 359 10.04 16.88 3.21
CA LEU A 359 10.56 15.54 2.93
C LEU A 359 11.08 14.81 4.16
N LEU A 360 11.49 15.52 5.21
CA LEU A 360 11.86 14.90 6.48
C LEU A 360 10.68 14.15 7.11
N ASP A 361 9.46 14.65 6.88
CA ASP A 361 8.22 14.05 7.37
C ASP A 361 7.63 13.03 6.37
N ALA A 362 8.18 12.92 5.15
CA ALA A 362 7.73 11.98 4.12
C ALA A 362 8.61 10.73 4.10
N ARG A 363 8.01 9.53 4.25
CA ARG A 363 8.79 8.27 4.23
C ARG A 363 9.56 8.04 2.93
N ALA A 364 9.08 8.56 1.81
CA ALA A 364 9.80 8.49 0.54
C ALA A 364 11.02 9.43 0.49
N GLY A 365 11.15 10.35 1.45
CA GLY A 365 12.25 11.30 1.56
C GLY A 365 13.43 10.79 2.39
N LEU A 366 14.58 11.39 2.14
CA LEU A 366 15.77 11.35 2.98
C LEU A 366 16.34 12.76 3.03
N SER A 367 16.15 13.45 4.15
CA SER A 367 16.43 14.87 4.33
C SER A 367 17.52 15.12 5.37
N GLY A 368 18.13 16.31 5.34
CA GLY A 368 19.24 16.68 6.22
C GLY A 368 20.55 16.00 5.85
N LEU A 369 20.74 15.69 4.56
CA LEU A 369 21.94 15.05 4.04
C LEU A 369 23.14 15.99 4.17
N ALA A 370 24.17 15.51 4.88
CA ALA A 370 25.45 16.18 5.00
C ALA A 370 26.54 15.30 4.38
N PHE A 371 27.23 15.83 3.38
CA PHE A 371 28.35 15.13 2.73
C PHE A 371 29.47 14.87 3.73
N LEU A 372 29.96 13.63 3.77
CA LEU A 372 31.09 13.22 4.60
C LEU A 372 32.37 13.08 3.76
N GLU A 373 32.37 12.16 2.79
CA GLU A 373 33.55 11.84 2.00
C GLU A 373 33.18 11.20 0.66
N ARG A 374 34.16 11.13 -0.25
CA ARG A 374 34.06 10.36 -1.48
C ARG A 374 34.64 8.96 -1.26
N VAL A 375 33.79 7.94 -1.32
CA VAL A 375 34.16 6.53 -1.11
C VAL A 375 34.92 5.98 -2.31
N SER A 376 34.45 6.26 -3.53
CA SER A 376 35.14 5.84 -4.76
C SER A 376 34.80 6.72 -5.95
N ALA A 377 35.62 6.66 -6.99
CA ALA A 377 35.33 7.24 -8.30
C ALA A 377 35.88 6.35 -9.40
N THR A 378 35.12 6.20 -10.49
CA THR A 378 35.55 5.46 -11.67
C THR A 378 36.21 6.39 -12.69
N ASN A 379 37.04 5.84 -13.58
CA ASN A 379 37.63 6.58 -14.69
C ASN A 379 36.59 7.16 -15.68
N ARG A 380 35.33 6.72 -15.59
CA ARG A 380 34.19 7.22 -16.37
C ARG A 380 33.46 8.38 -15.68
N GLY A 381 33.97 8.87 -14.54
CA GLY A 381 33.42 10.01 -13.80
C GLY A 381 32.24 9.68 -12.87
N VAL A 382 31.84 8.40 -12.75
CA VAL A 382 30.85 7.97 -11.75
C VAL A 382 31.51 8.02 -10.37
N ALA A 383 30.88 8.69 -9.41
CA ALA A 383 31.38 8.87 -8.06
C ALA A 383 30.44 8.23 -7.03
N VAL A 384 30.99 7.57 -6.02
CA VAL A 384 30.24 7.11 -4.84
C VAL A 384 30.61 8.02 -3.67
N ASP A 385 29.64 8.79 -3.19
CA ASP A 385 29.81 9.74 -2.10
C ASP A 385 29.00 9.29 -0.88
N ARG A 386 29.59 9.40 0.31
CA ARG A 386 28.96 9.09 1.59
C ARG A 386 28.38 10.34 2.22
N TYR A 387 27.18 10.20 2.76
CA TYR A 387 26.45 11.25 3.48
C TYR A 387 26.01 10.73 4.85
N THR A 388 25.78 11.64 5.79
CA THR A 388 25.03 11.37 7.03
C THR A 388 23.69 12.09 7.03
N PHE A 389 22.74 11.59 7.83
CA PHE A 389 21.39 12.15 7.95
C PHE A 389 20.88 12.09 9.41
N PRO A 390 19.92 12.94 9.81
CA PRO A 390 19.24 12.83 11.11
C PRO A 390 18.36 11.58 11.17
N GLN A 391 18.06 11.09 12.38
CA GLN A 391 17.11 9.98 12.57
C GLN A 391 15.75 10.36 11.96
N GLN A 392 15.29 9.55 11.02
CA GLN A 392 14.03 9.74 10.29
C GLN A 392 13.54 8.40 9.74
N ASP A 393 12.22 8.27 9.55
CA ASP A 393 11.64 7.11 8.86
C ASP A 393 11.78 7.28 7.35
N THR A 394 12.40 6.31 6.67
CA THR A 394 12.64 6.38 5.23
C THR A 394 12.39 5.03 4.53
N LEU A 395 12.05 5.08 3.24
CA LEU A 395 11.90 3.94 2.32
C LEU A 395 13.17 3.67 1.50
N PHE A 396 14.25 4.43 1.72
CA PHE A 396 15.51 4.19 1.05
C PHE A 396 16.06 2.82 1.42
N GLU A 397 16.45 2.06 0.41
CA GLU A 397 17.10 0.75 0.52
C GLU A 397 18.23 0.62 -0.51
N ASP A 398 19.07 -0.40 -0.33
CA ASP A 398 20.16 -0.70 -1.24
C ASP A 398 19.63 -0.94 -2.66
N GLY A 399 20.20 -0.24 -3.65
CA GLY A 399 19.77 -0.28 -5.05
C GLY A 399 18.72 0.75 -5.44
N ALA A 400 18.09 1.44 -4.48
CA ALA A 400 17.00 2.38 -4.78
C ALA A 400 17.43 3.55 -5.67
N GLU A 401 16.51 4.00 -6.53
CA GLU A 401 16.71 5.19 -7.37
C GLU A 401 16.31 6.47 -6.62
N ALA A 402 17.29 7.34 -6.37
CA ALA A 402 17.09 8.58 -5.65
C ALA A 402 17.00 9.79 -6.60
N TYR A 403 16.02 10.65 -6.33
CA TYR A 403 15.69 11.85 -7.08
C TYR A 403 15.85 13.10 -6.21
N ARG A 404 16.20 14.21 -6.85
CA ARG A 404 16.39 15.50 -6.17
C ARG A 404 15.13 16.37 -6.35
N PRO A 405 14.59 16.98 -5.27
CA PRO A 405 13.48 17.92 -5.37
C PRO A 405 13.78 19.11 -6.27
N GLY A 406 12.78 19.59 -7.00
CA GLY A 406 12.91 20.62 -8.03
C GLY A 406 13.71 20.17 -9.26
N GLY A 407 14.03 18.88 -9.38
CA GLY A 407 14.80 18.29 -10.48
C GLY A 407 13.93 17.87 -11.67
N GLU A 408 14.59 17.48 -12.75
CA GLU A 408 13.97 16.77 -13.88
C GLU A 408 13.54 15.35 -13.46
N LEU A 409 12.73 14.68 -14.28
CA LEU A 409 12.34 13.25 -14.11
C LEU A 409 13.53 12.26 -14.15
N ALA A 410 14.77 12.75 -14.20
CA ALA A 410 15.97 11.92 -14.26
C ALA A 410 16.49 11.60 -12.87
N LYS A 411 16.89 10.33 -12.66
CA LYS A 411 17.54 9.88 -11.43
C LYS A 411 18.77 10.73 -11.11
N PHE A 412 18.88 11.14 -9.86
CA PHE A 412 20.04 11.86 -9.33
C PHE A 412 21.17 10.91 -8.91
N ALA A 413 20.84 9.83 -8.19
CA ALA A 413 21.80 8.83 -7.72
C ALA A 413 21.15 7.45 -7.54
N THR A 414 21.96 6.40 -7.51
CA THR A 414 21.55 5.07 -6.99
C THR A 414 22.13 4.88 -5.60
N VAL A 415 21.31 4.38 -4.66
CA VAL A 415 21.77 3.98 -3.33
C VAL A 415 22.64 2.75 -3.45
N VAL A 416 23.91 2.84 -3.07
CA VAL A 416 24.82 1.68 -3.03
C VAL A 416 24.60 0.91 -1.75
N THR A 417 24.59 1.63 -0.62
CA THR A 417 24.24 1.06 0.68
C THR A 417 23.66 2.13 1.58
N ILE A 418 22.73 1.75 2.45
CA ILE A 418 22.22 2.60 3.53
C ILE A 418 22.32 1.88 4.89
N ASP A 419 22.87 2.57 5.87
CA ASP A 419 23.00 2.10 7.25
C ASP A 419 22.19 3.04 8.16
N LEU A 420 21.01 2.57 8.56
CA LEU A 420 20.08 3.34 9.41
C LEU A 420 20.61 3.49 10.84
N GLU A 421 21.43 2.56 11.34
CA GLU A 421 22.00 2.62 12.69
C GLU A 421 23.13 3.66 12.74
N LYS A 422 24.04 3.62 11.77
CA LYS A 422 25.12 4.61 11.65
C LYS A 422 24.65 5.93 11.08
N ARG A 423 23.43 5.97 10.54
CA ARG A 423 22.84 7.12 9.84
C ARG A 423 23.71 7.60 8.70
N THR A 424 24.12 6.66 7.85
CA THR A 424 24.97 6.93 6.69
C THR A 424 24.38 6.31 5.42
N VAL A 425 24.54 7.00 4.30
CA VAL A 425 24.13 6.51 2.97
C VAL A 425 25.22 6.76 1.95
N ASP A 426 25.50 5.76 1.12
CA ASP A 426 26.45 5.84 0.03
C ASP A 426 25.69 5.96 -1.30
N LEU A 427 25.91 7.05 -2.02
CA LEU A 427 25.18 7.39 -3.24
C LEU A 427 26.10 7.35 -4.45
N GLN A 428 25.80 6.46 -5.40
CA GLN A 428 26.43 6.43 -6.70
C GLN A 428 25.81 7.47 -7.62
N LYS A 429 26.59 8.50 -7.97
CA LYS A 429 26.18 9.62 -8.82
C LYS A 429 26.82 9.52 -10.22
N PRO A 430 26.04 9.74 -11.30
CA PRO A 430 26.59 9.83 -12.64
C PRO A 430 27.49 11.07 -12.78
N ALA A 431 28.39 11.04 -13.77
CA ALA A 431 29.41 12.08 -13.96
C ALA A 431 28.87 13.52 -14.01
N LYS A 432 27.69 13.72 -14.59
CA LYS A 432 27.04 15.04 -14.72
C LYS A 432 26.72 15.70 -13.36
N VAL A 433 26.46 14.90 -12.33
CA VAL A 433 26.06 15.39 -10.99
C VAL A 433 27.05 14.98 -9.89
N ALA A 434 28.21 14.44 -10.26
CA ALA A 434 29.21 13.94 -9.31
C ALA A 434 29.65 15.01 -8.28
N ALA A 435 29.74 16.29 -8.68
CA ALA A 435 30.11 17.40 -7.80
C ALA A 435 28.93 18.00 -6.99
N VAL A 436 27.70 17.56 -7.24
CA VAL A 436 26.50 18.11 -6.58
C VAL A 436 26.22 17.34 -5.30
N HIS A 437 25.99 18.05 -4.19
CA HIS A 437 25.64 17.48 -2.89
C HIS A 437 24.25 17.97 -2.49
N PRO A 438 23.23 17.09 -2.50
CA PRO A 438 21.87 17.46 -2.12
C PRO A 438 21.74 17.54 -0.60
N ASP A 439 20.83 18.39 -0.14
CA ASP A 439 20.35 18.48 1.25
C ASP A 439 19.19 17.53 1.52
N ALA A 440 18.38 17.21 0.51
CA ALA A 440 17.33 16.20 0.55
C ALA A 440 17.21 15.44 -0.78
N LEU A 441 16.77 14.19 -0.68
CA LEU A 441 16.43 13.32 -1.80
C LEU A 441 15.09 12.61 -1.54
N PHE A 442 14.48 12.05 -2.58
CA PHE A 442 13.34 11.16 -2.44
C PHE A 442 13.47 9.94 -3.38
N VAL A 443 12.84 8.83 -3.02
CA VAL A 443 12.73 7.62 -3.86
C VAL A 443 11.31 7.50 -4.43
N ASN A 444 11.21 7.05 -5.68
CA ASN A 444 9.93 6.69 -6.29
C ASN A 444 10.17 5.80 -7.51
N ASP A 445 10.09 4.48 -7.34
CA ASP A 445 10.39 3.52 -8.40
C ASP A 445 9.26 3.43 -9.42
N ILE A 446 9.35 4.21 -10.50
CA ILE A 446 8.42 4.14 -11.63
C ILE A 446 8.92 3.06 -12.60
N VAL A 447 8.28 1.89 -12.58
CA VAL A 447 8.68 0.75 -13.41
C VAL A 447 7.53 0.38 -14.36
N GLN A 448 7.67 0.70 -15.65
CA GLN A 448 6.60 0.53 -16.66
C GLN A 448 6.72 -0.76 -17.49
N ASN A 449 5.74 -1.67 -17.39
CA ASN A 449 5.74 -2.92 -18.16
C ASN A 449 4.89 -2.80 -19.44
N LYS A 450 5.46 -2.21 -20.50
CA LYS A 450 4.75 -2.09 -21.79
C LYS A 450 4.35 -3.46 -22.37
N ASP A 451 5.19 -4.48 -22.21
CA ASP A 451 4.96 -5.82 -22.76
C ASP A 451 3.75 -6.51 -22.11
N ALA A 452 3.53 -6.30 -20.80
CA ALA A 452 2.35 -6.84 -20.12
C ALA A 452 1.03 -6.24 -20.64
N VAL A 453 1.01 -4.94 -20.92
CA VAL A 453 -0.16 -4.29 -21.53
C VAL A 453 -0.44 -4.87 -22.91
N LEU A 454 0.60 -5.03 -23.75
CA LEU A 454 0.46 -5.62 -25.07
C LEU A 454 0.00 -7.09 -25.01
N ALA A 455 0.43 -7.85 -24.02
CA ALA A 455 -0.03 -9.21 -23.77
C ALA A 455 -1.53 -9.29 -23.50
N LEU A 456 -2.04 -8.43 -22.61
CA LEU A 456 -3.46 -8.37 -22.28
C LEU A 456 -4.28 -7.92 -23.49
N MET A 457 -3.76 -7.00 -24.31
CA MET A 457 -4.41 -6.61 -25.57
C MET A 457 -4.52 -7.77 -26.55
N ARG A 458 -3.47 -8.59 -26.71
CA ARG A 458 -3.52 -9.80 -27.54
C ARG A 458 -4.55 -10.81 -27.03
N LEU A 459 -4.63 -10.99 -25.71
CA LEU A 459 -5.67 -11.82 -25.07
C LEU A 459 -7.08 -11.28 -25.37
N ALA A 460 -7.30 -9.98 -25.19
CA ALA A 460 -8.57 -9.32 -25.49
C ALA A 460 -8.98 -9.48 -26.96
N GLU A 461 -8.06 -9.27 -27.89
CA GLU A 461 -8.28 -9.45 -29.33
C GLU A 461 -8.67 -10.90 -29.66
N ASP A 462 -8.00 -11.88 -29.05
CA ASP A 462 -8.32 -13.29 -29.27
C ASP A 462 -9.67 -13.69 -28.66
N VAL A 463 -10.02 -13.14 -27.49
CA VAL A 463 -11.33 -13.34 -26.84
C VAL A 463 -12.45 -12.72 -27.67
N LEU A 464 -12.27 -11.52 -28.23
CA LEU A 464 -13.26 -10.90 -29.12
C LEU A 464 -13.45 -11.70 -30.41
N ARG A 465 -12.36 -12.26 -30.95
CA ARG A 465 -12.41 -13.05 -32.19
C ARG A 465 -13.05 -14.43 -32.01
N THR A 466 -12.80 -15.09 -30.89
CA THR A 466 -13.11 -16.52 -30.72
C THR A 466 -14.13 -16.79 -29.60
N GLY A 467 -14.28 -15.88 -28.66
CA GLY A 467 -15.04 -16.08 -27.43
C GLY A 467 -14.20 -16.62 -26.26
N LEU A 468 -14.85 -16.74 -25.11
CA LEU A 468 -14.24 -17.22 -23.85
C LEU A 468 -14.27 -18.75 -23.69
N ASP A 469 -15.14 -19.46 -24.39
CA ASP A 469 -15.27 -20.92 -24.28
C ASP A 469 -14.71 -21.61 -25.55
N THR A 470 -13.40 -21.50 -25.74
CA THR A 470 -12.71 -22.08 -26.90
C THR A 470 -11.38 -22.74 -26.53
N THR A 471 -10.86 -23.56 -27.45
CA THR A 471 -9.58 -24.26 -27.33
C THR A 471 -8.41 -23.50 -27.99
N SER A 472 -8.47 -22.16 -28.05
CA SER A 472 -7.42 -21.36 -28.69
C SER A 472 -6.11 -21.25 -27.87
N THR A 473 -5.14 -20.49 -28.36
CA THR A 473 -3.79 -20.30 -27.78
C THR A 473 -3.72 -19.69 -26.38
N HIS A 474 -4.81 -19.09 -25.89
CA HIS A 474 -4.90 -18.46 -24.55
C HIS A 474 -5.86 -19.19 -23.60
N ARG A 475 -5.82 -20.53 -23.61
CA ARG A 475 -6.76 -21.34 -22.82
C ARG A 475 -6.53 -21.22 -21.30
N PRO A 476 -5.28 -21.22 -20.76
CA PRO A 476 -5.05 -21.00 -19.33
C PRO A 476 -5.58 -19.64 -18.85
N GLU A 477 -5.39 -18.58 -19.61
CA GLU A 477 -5.85 -17.23 -19.28
C GLU A 477 -7.38 -17.18 -19.17
N ARG A 478 -8.08 -17.84 -20.10
CA ARG A 478 -9.54 -17.97 -20.07
C ARG A 478 -10.02 -18.82 -18.90
N ASP A 479 -9.39 -19.96 -18.66
CA ASP A 479 -9.73 -20.82 -17.52
C ASP A 479 -9.55 -20.07 -16.20
N LEU A 480 -8.49 -19.24 -16.08
CA LEU A 480 -8.29 -18.36 -14.93
C LEU A 480 -9.42 -17.33 -14.82
N LEU A 481 -9.72 -16.57 -15.88
CA LEU A 481 -10.78 -15.55 -15.90
C LEU A 481 -12.18 -16.13 -15.63
N LEU A 482 -12.45 -17.34 -16.10
CA LEU A 482 -13.72 -18.04 -15.86
C LEU A 482 -13.73 -18.78 -14.52
N ARG A 483 -12.60 -18.82 -13.79
CA ARG A 483 -12.41 -19.64 -12.58
C ARG A 483 -12.78 -21.11 -12.84
N ASN A 484 -12.44 -21.63 -14.02
CA ASN A 484 -12.72 -23.02 -14.37
C ASN A 484 -11.85 -23.96 -13.54
N ASN A 485 -12.39 -25.17 -13.31
CA ASN A 485 -11.62 -26.23 -12.64
C ASN A 485 -10.43 -26.64 -13.54
N PRO A 486 -9.30 -27.05 -12.95
CA PRO A 486 -8.14 -27.46 -13.72
C PRO A 486 -8.48 -28.61 -14.67
N ARG A 487 -8.22 -28.41 -15.97
CA ARG A 487 -8.48 -29.42 -16.99
C ARG A 487 -7.35 -30.42 -17.06
N LEU A 488 -7.70 -31.70 -17.01
CA LEU A 488 -6.76 -32.81 -17.06
C LEU A 488 -6.94 -33.65 -18.32
N VAL A 489 -5.85 -34.25 -18.78
CA VAL A 489 -5.84 -35.28 -19.82
C VAL A 489 -6.50 -36.54 -19.24
N GLY A 490 -7.64 -36.93 -19.81
CA GLY A 490 -8.42 -38.09 -19.41
C GLY A 490 -9.39 -37.82 -18.25
N ASP A 491 -10.12 -38.86 -17.82
CA ASP A 491 -11.20 -38.76 -16.82
C ASP A 491 -10.73 -38.94 -15.37
N ALA A 492 -9.43 -38.74 -15.10
CA ALA A 492 -8.90 -38.92 -13.75
C ALA A 492 -9.46 -37.85 -12.80
N PRO A 493 -9.84 -38.21 -11.56
CA PRO A 493 -10.31 -37.23 -10.60
C PRO A 493 -9.19 -36.24 -10.26
N PHE A 494 -9.59 -35.00 -9.97
CA PHE A 494 -8.67 -33.94 -9.58
C PHE A 494 -7.87 -34.31 -8.33
N GLN A 495 -8.56 -34.76 -7.28
CA GLN A 495 -7.96 -35.40 -6.11
C GLN A 495 -8.66 -36.74 -5.83
N VAL A 496 -7.89 -37.80 -5.64
CA VAL A 496 -8.44 -39.12 -5.28
C VAL A 496 -8.82 -39.10 -3.78
N PRO A 497 -9.96 -39.67 -3.36
CA PRO A 497 -10.31 -39.76 -1.95
C PRO A 497 -9.19 -40.42 -1.11
N GLY A 498 -8.72 -39.74 -0.07
CA GLY A 498 -7.63 -40.21 0.80
C GLY A 498 -6.21 -39.98 0.25
N GLU A 499 -6.07 -39.43 -0.96
CA GLU A 499 -4.77 -39.01 -1.49
C GLU A 499 -4.33 -37.72 -0.80
N ALA A 500 -3.13 -37.74 -0.21
CA ALA A 500 -2.51 -36.53 0.32
C ALA A 500 -2.40 -35.46 -0.78
N THR A 501 -2.78 -34.22 -0.47
CA THR A 501 -2.84 -33.13 -1.46
C THR A 501 -1.53 -32.90 -2.21
N PHE A 502 -0.40 -33.12 -1.54
CA PHE A 502 0.93 -33.08 -2.17
C PHE A 502 1.09 -34.09 -3.31
N ASN A 503 0.59 -35.32 -3.14
CA ASN A 503 0.64 -36.36 -4.17
C ASN A 503 -0.32 -36.03 -5.32
N ALA A 504 -1.50 -35.49 -5.00
CA ALA A 504 -2.44 -35.00 -6.00
C ALA A 504 -1.79 -33.91 -6.87
N ALA A 505 -1.12 -32.93 -6.28
CA ALA A 505 -0.42 -31.88 -7.00
C ALA A 505 0.61 -32.43 -8.02
N ARG A 506 1.44 -33.40 -7.60
CA ARG A 506 2.44 -34.05 -8.47
C ARG A 506 1.82 -34.86 -9.60
N ARG A 507 0.68 -35.49 -9.38
CA ARG A 507 -0.05 -36.24 -10.42
C ARG A 507 -0.74 -35.30 -11.41
N VAL A 508 -1.46 -34.32 -10.87
CA VAL A 508 -2.26 -33.34 -11.63
C VAL A 508 -1.37 -32.50 -12.53
N VAL A 509 -0.20 -32.04 -12.05
CA VAL A 509 0.70 -31.20 -12.85
C VAL A 509 1.18 -31.88 -14.14
N LEU A 510 1.35 -33.20 -14.13
CA LEU A 510 1.74 -33.99 -15.31
C LEU A 510 0.59 -34.20 -16.29
N ALA A 511 -0.65 -34.10 -15.81
CA ALA A 511 -1.87 -34.34 -16.57
C ALA A 511 -2.56 -33.05 -17.03
N LEU A 512 -2.05 -31.86 -16.73
CA LEU A 512 -2.67 -30.59 -17.14
C LEU A 512 -2.79 -30.47 -18.67
N ASP A 513 -3.97 -30.05 -19.15
CA ASP A 513 -4.30 -29.85 -20.57
C ASP A 513 -4.72 -28.42 -20.89
N GLY A 514 -3.74 -27.54 -21.12
CA GLY A 514 -4.01 -26.17 -21.53
C GLY A 514 -4.71 -25.34 -20.46
N SER A 515 -4.39 -25.54 -19.18
CA SER A 515 -5.21 -25.06 -18.06
C SER A 515 -4.37 -24.51 -16.90
N VAL A 516 -5.03 -24.20 -15.78
CA VAL A 516 -4.44 -23.59 -14.59
C VAL A 516 -4.63 -24.51 -13.39
N LEU A 517 -3.56 -24.72 -12.61
CA LEU A 517 -3.61 -25.37 -11.31
C LEU A 517 -3.25 -24.38 -10.22
N ALA A 518 -4.22 -24.07 -9.36
CA ALA A 518 -3.98 -23.26 -8.17
C ALA A 518 -3.66 -24.13 -6.96
N ILE A 519 -2.62 -23.77 -6.22
CA ILE A 519 -2.20 -24.43 -5.00
C ILE A 519 -1.96 -23.36 -3.94
N GLN A 520 -2.85 -23.32 -2.94
CA GLN A 520 -2.64 -22.54 -1.74
C GLN A 520 -1.81 -23.36 -0.75
N GLY A 521 -0.69 -22.79 -0.30
CA GLY A 521 0.12 -23.41 0.74
C GLY A 521 0.31 -22.49 1.94
N PRO A 522 -0.32 -22.78 3.08
CA PRO A 522 -0.13 -22.05 4.32
C PRO A 522 1.35 -22.01 4.80
N PRO A 523 1.67 -21.21 5.83
CA PRO A 523 3.00 -21.14 6.42
C PRO A 523 3.54 -22.52 6.82
N GLY A 524 4.75 -22.83 6.37
CA GLY A 524 5.40 -24.10 6.66
C GLY A 524 4.80 -25.32 5.94
N ALA A 525 3.83 -25.15 5.04
CA ALA A 525 3.23 -26.26 4.29
C ALA A 525 4.13 -26.83 3.17
N GLY A 526 5.35 -26.30 3.02
CA GLY A 526 6.32 -26.81 2.05
C GLY A 526 6.07 -26.39 0.60
N LYS A 527 5.42 -25.24 0.36
CA LYS A 527 5.16 -24.69 -1.00
C LYS A 527 6.33 -24.81 -1.96
N THR A 528 7.49 -24.27 -1.59
CA THR A 528 8.70 -24.28 -2.43
C THR A 528 9.20 -25.70 -2.69
N HIS A 529 9.07 -26.60 -1.70
CA HIS A 529 9.41 -28.01 -1.88
C HIS A 529 8.43 -28.72 -2.83
N ALA A 530 7.12 -28.48 -2.70
CA ALA A 530 6.11 -29.00 -3.61
C ALA A 530 6.28 -28.48 -5.04
N GLY A 531 6.49 -27.17 -5.20
CA GLY A 531 6.86 -26.53 -6.46
C GLY A 531 8.08 -27.21 -7.09
N ALA A 532 9.16 -27.32 -6.34
CA ALA A 532 10.39 -27.91 -6.84
C ALA A 532 10.23 -29.39 -7.25
N GLN A 533 9.50 -30.19 -6.47
CA GLN A 533 9.26 -31.61 -6.79
C GLN A 533 8.41 -31.77 -8.06
N MET A 534 7.38 -30.94 -8.24
CA MET A 534 6.57 -30.91 -9.46
C MET A 534 7.41 -30.53 -10.68
N ILE A 535 8.30 -29.54 -10.55
CA ILE A 535 9.22 -29.13 -11.63
C ILE A 535 10.17 -30.28 -11.99
N VAL A 536 10.74 -30.98 -11.00
CA VAL A 536 11.60 -32.15 -11.26
C VAL A 536 10.84 -33.24 -11.99
N ASP A 537 9.60 -33.55 -11.59
CA ASP A 537 8.76 -34.54 -12.25
C ASP A 537 8.41 -34.14 -13.69
N LEU A 538 8.13 -32.86 -13.96
CA LEU A 538 7.88 -32.33 -15.30
C LEU A 538 9.12 -32.47 -16.19
N VAL A 539 10.29 -32.06 -15.72
CA VAL A 539 11.53 -32.18 -16.50
C VAL A 539 11.88 -33.65 -16.75
N ARG A 540 11.60 -34.55 -15.80
CA ARG A 540 11.79 -36.00 -15.97
C ARG A 540 10.90 -36.55 -17.09
N ASN A 541 9.73 -35.95 -17.28
CA ASN A 541 8.81 -36.22 -18.39
C ASN A 541 9.08 -35.35 -19.64
N ARG A 542 10.29 -34.77 -19.75
CA ARG A 542 10.75 -33.96 -20.89
C ARG A 542 9.90 -32.72 -21.18
N ARG A 543 9.26 -32.16 -20.15
CA ARG A 543 8.56 -30.87 -20.24
C ARG A 543 9.52 -29.73 -19.93
N SER A 544 9.41 -28.66 -20.70
CA SER A 544 10.10 -27.39 -20.47
C SER A 544 9.33 -26.56 -19.44
N VAL A 545 10.05 -25.89 -18.53
CA VAL A 545 9.45 -25.21 -17.39
C VAL A 545 9.94 -23.76 -17.26
N GLY A 546 9.00 -22.84 -17.11
CA GLY A 546 9.25 -21.46 -16.70
C GLY A 546 8.96 -21.26 -15.22
N VAL A 547 9.67 -20.34 -14.57
CA VAL A 547 9.42 -19.87 -13.20
C VAL A 547 9.36 -18.34 -13.20
N THR A 548 8.35 -17.78 -12.56
CA THR A 548 8.18 -16.33 -12.32
C THR A 548 7.70 -16.07 -10.89
N ALA A 549 7.99 -14.88 -10.37
CA ALA A 549 7.50 -14.38 -9.10
C ALA A 549 7.62 -12.85 -9.05
N GLY A 550 7.18 -12.23 -7.96
CA GLY A 550 7.28 -10.78 -7.73
C GLY A 550 8.72 -10.24 -7.59
N SER A 551 9.71 -11.10 -7.31
CA SER A 551 11.13 -10.68 -7.21
C SER A 551 12.11 -11.76 -7.70
N HIS A 552 13.30 -11.33 -8.13
CA HIS A 552 14.40 -12.23 -8.50
C HIS A 552 14.81 -13.17 -7.36
N LYS A 553 14.74 -12.71 -6.10
CA LYS A 553 15.08 -13.53 -4.94
C LYS A 553 14.14 -14.72 -4.78
N VAL A 554 12.83 -14.51 -4.94
CA VAL A 554 11.83 -15.60 -4.86
C VAL A 554 12.04 -16.61 -5.99
N ILE A 555 12.23 -16.14 -7.22
CA ILE A 555 12.54 -17.00 -8.38
C ILE A 555 13.78 -17.84 -8.07
N ARG A 556 14.85 -17.22 -7.57
CA ARG A 556 16.11 -17.90 -7.28
C ARG A 556 15.95 -18.99 -6.21
N ASN A 557 15.19 -18.72 -5.14
CA ASN A 557 14.94 -19.69 -4.08
C ASN A 557 14.29 -20.98 -4.62
N LEU A 558 13.29 -20.85 -5.50
CA LEU A 558 12.66 -22.02 -6.11
C LEU A 558 13.61 -22.75 -7.06
N LEU A 559 14.35 -22.03 -7.91
CA LEU A 559 15.34 -22.65 -8.81
C LEU A 559 16.42 -23.43 -8.05
N ASP A 560 16.92 -22.89 -6.94
CA ASP A 560 17.92 -23.57 -6.11
C ASP A 560 17.36 -24.85 -5.49
N LYS A 561 16.10 -24.81 -5.03
CA LYS A 561 15.45 -26.02 -4.51
C LYS A 561 15.24 -27.08 -5.59
N VAL A 562 14.90 -26.68 -6.82
CA VAL A 562 14.80 -27.60 -7.97
C VAL A 562 16.15 -28.26 -8.25
N VAL A 563 17.24 -27.48 -8.28
CA VAL A 563 18.60 -27.99 -8.48
C VAL A 563 18.98 -28.97 -7.37
N GLU A 564 18.70 -28.62 -6.11
CA GLU A 564 18.97 -29.47 -4.95
C GLU A 564 18.29 -30.85 -5.10
N LEU A 565 16.98 -30.87 -5.36
CA LEU A 565 16.21 -32.11 -5.50
C LEU A 565 16.62 -32.91 -6.74
N ALA A 566 16.85 -32.26 -7.88
CA ALA A 566 17.32 -32.93 -9.09
C ALA A 566 18.66 -33.63 -8.86
N ARG A 567 19.57 -33.02 -8.09
CA ARG A 567 20.87 -33.63 -7.75
C ARG A 567 20.74 -34.79 -6.79
N GLN A 568 19.87 -34.69 -5.78
CA GLN A 568 19.56 -35.81 -4.88
C GLN A 568 19.05 -37.03 -5.67
N ASP A 569 18.26 -36.78 -6.71
CA ASP A 569 17.72 -37.81 -7.62
C ASP A 569 18.70 -38.22 -8.74
N GLY A 570 19.92 -37.68 -8.79
CA GLY A 570 20.92 -37.99 -9.82
C GLY A 570 20.53 -37.54 -11.24
N MET A 571 19.63 -36.56 -11.36
CA MET A 571 19.05 -36.11 -12.62
C MET A 571 19.81 -34.91 -13.22
N PRO A 572 20.28 -34.98 -14.48
CA PRO A 572 20.95 -33.86 -15.13
C PRO A 572 19.96 -32.72 -15.43
N LEU A 573 20.27 -31.51 -14.95
CA LEU A 573 19.42 -30.34 -15.06
C LEU A 573 20.21 -29.13 -15.57
N ARG A 574 19.67 -28.44 -16.58
CA ARG A 574 20.18 -27.14 -17.04
C ARG A 574 19.20 -26.06 -16.63
N CYS A 575 19.61 -25.19 -15.70
CA CYS A 575 18.82 -24.06 -15.23
C CYS A 575 19.42 -22.72 -15.68
N MET A 576 18.56 -21.77 -16.03
CA MET A 576 18.93 -20.38 -16.28
C MET A 576 18.07 -19.44 -15.43
N HIS A 577 18.65 -18.32 -14.98
CA HIS A 577 17.92 -17.20 -14.38
C HIS A 577 18.22 -15.92 -15.15
N ARG A 578 17.19 -15.28 -15.70
CA ARG A 578 17.27 -13.95 -16.31
C ARG A 578 17.18 -12.89 -15.21
N VAL A 579 18.28 -12.15 -15.00
CA VAL A 579 18.45 -11.17 -13.90
C VAL A 579 18.91 -9.81 -14.40
N THR A 580 18.47 -8.71 -13.81
CA THR A 580 18.96 -7.36 -14.19
C THR A 580 20.46 -7.21 -13.94
N GLU A 581 20.93 -7.72 -12.80
CA GLU A 581 22.32 -7.70 -12.37
C GLU A 581 22.74 -9.10 -11.89
N LYS A 582 24.03 -9.42 -12.01
CA LYS A 582 24.55 -10.72 -11.54
C LYS A 582 24.58 -10.76 -10.02
N SER A 583 24.29 -11.94 -9.46
CA SER A 583 24.46 -12.19 -8.04
C SER A 583 25.94 -12.11 -7.64
N GLU A 584 26.23 -11.65 -6.42
CA GLU A 584 27.60 -11.63 -5.88
C GLU A 584 28.21 -13.03 -5.78
N ILE A 585 27.38 -14.04 -5.51
CA ILE A 585 27.77 -15.44 -5.43
C ILE A 585 27.29 -16.16 -6.69
N GLU A 586 28.22 -16.49 -7.58
CA GLU A 586 27.91 -17.29 -8.77
C GLU A 586 27.48 -18.71 -8.37
N SER A 587 26.35 -19.15 -8.92
CA SER A 587 25.89 -20.53 -8.79
C SER A 587 26.48 -21.40 -9.89
N PRO A 588 27.14 -22.52 -9.57
CA PRO A 588 27.63 -23.44 -10.60
C PRO A 588 26.51 -24.19 -11.34
N HIS A 589 25.25 -24.08 -10.88
CA HIS A 589 24.13 -24.88 -11.39
C HIS A 589 23.01 -24.05 -12.01
N VAL A 590 22.93 -22.76 -11.70
CA VAL A 590 21.97 -21.83 -12.29
C VAL A 590 22.73 -20.76 -13.06
N LYS A 591 22.63 -20.77 -14.39
CA LYS A 591 23.31 -19.80 -15.22
C LYS A 591 22.55 -18.47 -15.22
N GLU A 592 23.24 -17.39 -14.87
CA GLU A 592 22.65 -16.05 -14.94
C GLU A 592 22.85 -15.40 -16.31
N GLU A 593 21.80 -14.76 -16.83
CA GLU A 593 21.83 -13.97 -18.06
C GLU A 593 21.30 -12.56 -17.80
N THR A 594 22.12 -11.54 -18.09
CA THR A 594 21.80 -10.12 -17.87
C THR A 594 21.30 -9.42 -19.14
N ASP A 595 21.57 -9.98 -20.32
CA ASP A 595 21.13 -9.43 -21.60
C ASP A 595 19.71 -9.91 -21.93
N SER A 596 18.78 -8.97 -22.09
CA SER A 596 17.38 -9.31 -22.38
C SER A 596 17.18 -10.03 -23.71
N LYS A 597 17.90 -9.65 -24.76
CA LYS A 597 17.71 -10.24 -26.09
C LYS A 597 18.29 -11.65 -26.14
N LYS A 598 19.48 -11.85 -25.55
CA LYS A 598 20.09 -13.18 -25.44
C LYS A 598 19.27 -14.11 -24.55
N GLY A 599 18.73 -13.59 -23.43
CA GLY A 599 17.85 -14.35 -22.55
C GLY A 599 16.61 -14.87 -23.27
N VAL A 600 15.91 -14.00 -24.00
CA VAL A 600 14.74 -14.38 -24.83
C VAL A 600 15.13 -15.41 -25.89
N ALA A 601 16.23 -15.18 -26.63
CA ALA A 601 16.68 -16.12 -27.65
C ALA A 601 16.96 -17.53 -27.10
N LYS A 602 17.57 -17.63 -25.90
CA LYS A 602 17.84 -18.90 -25.22
C LYS A 602 16.58 -19.61 -24.73
N ILE A 603 15.56 -18.86 -24.31
CA ILE A 603 14.25 -19.39 -23.92
C ILE A 603 13.58 -20.03 -25.14
N VAL A 604 13.50 -19.30 -26.26
CA VAL A 604 12.88 -19.76 -27.51
C VAL A 604 13.65 -20.94 -28.12
N ALA A 605 14.98 -20.96 -27.98
CA ALA A 605 15.81 -22.08 -28.44
C ALA A 605 15.70 -23.34 -27.55
N HIS A 606 15.02 -23.27 -26.40
CA HIS A 606 14.94 -24.32 -25.40
C HIS A 606 16.32 -24.83 -24.93
N ASP A 607 17.28 -23.91 -24.76
CA ASP A 607 18.65 -24.21 -24.32
C ASP A 607 18.71 -24.75 -22.88
N PHE A 608 17.66 -24.55 -22.09
CA PHE A 608 17.57 -24.91 -20.68
C PHE A 608 16.28 -25.68 -20.41
N HIS A 609 16.31 -26.57 -19.42
CA HIS A 609 15.12 -27.33 -19.01
C HIS A 609 14.19 -26.47 -18.14
N VAL A 610 14.78 -25.63 -17.28
CA VAL A 610 14.08 -24.72 -16.37
C VAL A 610 14.65 -23.32 -16.52
N VAL A 611 13.78 -22.34 -16.72
CA VAL A 611 14.18 -20.93 -16.81
C VAL A 611 13.40 -20.11 -15.79
N GLY A 612 14.10 -19.39 -14.92
CA GLY A 612 13.52 -18.34 -14.10
C GLY A 612 13.63 -16.98 -14.77
N ALA A 613 12.53 -16.23 -14.80
CA ALA A 613 12.51 -14.85 -15.25
C ALA A 613 11.30 -14.13 -14.65
N THR A 614 11.38 -12.80 -14.48
CA THR A 614 10.24 -11.99 -14.02
C THR A 614 9.12 -12.00 -15.05
N ALA A 615 7.89 -11.68 -14.61
CA ALA A 615 6.68 -11.60 -15.44
C ALA A 615 6.89 -10.84 -16.76
N TRP A 616 7.68 -9.77 -16.72
CA TRP A 616 8.14 -8.96 -17.85
C TRP A 616 8.67 -9.75 -19.03
N VAL A 617 9.49 -10.77 -18.79
CA VAL A 617 10.09 -11.57 -19.85
C VAL A 617 9.03 -12.47 -20.46
N TRP A 618 8.21 -13.09 -19.60
CA TRP A 618 7.10 -13.96 -19.98
C TRP A 618 5.94 -13.23 -20.67
N SER A 619 5.86 -11.90 -20.52
CA SER A 619 4.89 -11.04 -21.21
C SER A 619 5.29 -10.66 -22.65
N LYS A 620 6.51 -10.99 -23.06
CA LYS A 620 6.99 -10.71 -24.41
C LYS A 620 6.35 -11.64 -25.43
N GLU A 621 6.03 -11.09 -26.60
CA GLU A 621 5.41 -11.87 -27.68
C GLU A 621 6.33 -12.97 -28.18
N GLU A 622 7.64 -12.71 -28.19
CA GLU A 622 8.65 -13.66 -28.67
C GLU A 622 8.73 -14.93 -27.84
N VAL A 623 8.28 -14.93 -26.57
CA VAL A 623 8.28 -16.11 -25.71
C VAL A 623 6.89 -16.74 -25.54
N ALA A 624 5.90 -16.30 -26.31
CA ALA A 624 4.56 -16.88 -26.26
C ALA A 624 4.59 -18.38 -26.54
N GLY A 625 4.07 -19.18 -25.61
CA GLY A 625 4.07 -20.64 -25.67
C GLY A 625 5.45 -21.30 -25.64
N ALA A 626 6.50 -20.59 -25.20
CA ALA A 626 7.88 -21.08 -25.21
C ALA A 626 8.18 -22.13 -24.15
N VAL A 627 7.32 -22.33 -23.14
CA VAL A 627 7.45 -23.43 -22.18
C VAL A 627 6.16 -24.24 -22.05
N ASP A 628 6.26 -25.50 -21.64
CA ASP A 628 5.09 -26.35 -21.43
C ASP A 628 4.29 -25.94 -20.19
N VAL A 629 4.99 -25.50 -19.13
CA VAL A 629 4.39 -25.10 -17.85
C VAL A 629 5.11 -23.87 -17.29
N LEU A 630 4.36 -22.84 -16.89
CA LEU A 630 4.85 -21.70 -16.14
C LEU A 630 4.40 -21.80 -14.67
N PHE A 631 5.36 -21.77 -13.76
CA PHE A 631 5.12 -21.66 -12.32
C PHE A 631 5.16 -20.19 -11.90
N VAL A 632 4.09 -19.73 -11.27
CA VAL A 632 4.01 -18.42 -10.62
C VAL A 632 4.12 -18.66 -9.12
N ASP A 633 5.30 -18.42 -8.54
CA ASP A 633 5.51 -18.50 -7.09
C ASP A 633 5.13 -17.19 -6.41
N GLU A 634 4.66 -17.29 -5.18
CA GLU A 634 3.97 -16.21 -4.44
C GLU A 634 2.84 -15.53 -5.24
N ALA A 635 2.05 -16.32 -5.97
CA ALA A 635 0.90 -15.87 -6.77
C ALA A 635 -0.22 -15.19 -5.95
N GLY A 636 -0.21 -15.34 -4.62
CA GLY A 636 -1.08 -14.58 -3.70
C GLY A 636 -0.64 -13.12 -3.51
N GLN A 637 0.56 -12.77 -3.98
CA GLN A 637 1.08 -11.39 -3.97
C GLN A 637 1.09 -10.76 -5.36
N MET A 638 0.83 -11.54 -6.42
CA MET A 638 0.95 -11.07 -7.79
C MET A 638 -0.43 -10.77 -8.37
N SER A 639 -0.63 -9.53 -8.86
CA SER A 639 -1.92 -9.10 -9.41
C SER A 639 -2.39 -9.98 -10.56
N LEU A 640 -3.71 -10.17 -10.66
CA LEU A 640 -4.32 -10.95 -11.75
C LEU A 640 -3.89 -10.44 -13.13
N ALA A 641 -3.78 -9.12 -13.31
CA ALA A 641 -3.30 -8.49 -14.55
C ALA A 641 -1.92 -9.00 -14.96
N ASN A 642 -0.97 -9.05 -14.02
CA ASN A 642 0.39 -9.51 -14.30
C ASN A 642 0.45 -11.01 -14.57
N VAL A 643 -0.35 -11.81 -13.86
CA VAL A 643 -0.42 -13.26 -14.07
C VAL A 643 -0.98 -13.58 -15.46
N LEU A 644 -2.10 -12.98 -15.86
CA LEU A 644 -2.67 -13.16 -17.20
C LEU A 644 -1.70 -12.70 -18.31
N ALA A 645 -1.00 -11.58 -18.10
CA ALA A 645 -0.03 -11.09 -19.07
C ALA A 645 1.16 -12.04 -19.27
N CYS A 646 1.65 -12.69 -18.21
CA CYS A 646 2.79 -13.60 -18.29
C CYS A 646 2.39 -15.05 -18.64
N ALA A 647 1.12 -15.42 -18.45
CA ALA A 647 0.59 -16.75 -18.75
C ALA A 647 0.76 -17.14 -20.22
N GLN A 648 0.73 -16.17 -21.15
CA GLN A 648 0.98 -16.42 -22.57
C GLN A 648 2.31 -17.15 -22.83
N GLY A 649 3.29 -17.03 -21.92
CA GLY A 649 4.59 -17.65 -22.05
C GLY A 649 4.55 -19.19 -22.02
N ALA A 650 3.42 -19.78 -21.61
CA ALA A 650 3.28 -21.21 -21.43
C ALA A 650 1.95 -21.78 -21.92
N ARG A 651 1.92 -23.11 -22.06
CA ARG A 651 0.68 -23.86 -22.36
C ARG A 651 -0.13 -24.19 -21.12
N ASN A 652 0.51 -24.28 -19.95
CA ASN A 652 -0.14 -24.57 -18.67
C ASN A 652 0.41 -23.65 -17.60
N LEU A 653 -0.41 -23.34 -16.59
CA LEU A 653 -0.07 -22.45 -15.50
C LEU A 653 -0.18 -23.18 -14.15
N VAL A 654 0.79 -22.97 -13.28
CA VAL A 654 0.73 -23.41 -11.88
C VAL A 654 0.90 -22.20 -10.98
N LEU A 655 -0.12 -21.90 -10.19
CA LEU A 655 -0.13 -20.80 -9.22
C LEU A 655 0.19 -21.36 -7.84
N LEU A 656 1.30 -20.91 -7.24
CA LEU A 656 1.74 -21.29 -5.90
C LEU A 656 1.79 -20.06 -5.02
N GLY A 657 1.21 -20.11 -3.83
CA GLY A 657 1.26 -18.96 -2.92
C GLY A 657 0.29 -19.09 -1.77
N ASP A 658 0.07 -17.99 -1.06
CA ASP A 658 -0.87 -17.93 0.04
C ASP A 658 -1.51 -16.53 0.15
N PRO A 659 -2.76 -16.34 -0.29
CA PRO A 659 -3.46 -15.07 -0.18
C PRO A 659 -3.68 -14.59 1.26
N GLN A 660 -3.60 -15.50 2.25
CA GLN A 660 -3.80 -15.15 3.66
C GLN A 660 -2.53 -14.57 4.33
N GLN A 661 -1.40 -14.53 3.61
CA GLN A 661 -0.18 -13.84 4.04
C GLN A 661 -0.15 -12.39 3.53
N LEU A 662 0.99 -11.69 3.64
CA LEU A 662 1.08 -10.29 3.24
C LEU A 662 0.68 -10.10 1.78
N GLU A 663 -0.27 -9.20 1.56
CA GLU A 663 -0.63 -8.69 0.26
C GLU A 663 0.46 -7.77 -0.29
N GLN A 664 0.57 -7.69 -1.61
CA GLN A 664 1.33 -6.63 -2.24
C GLN A 664 0.47 -5.36 -2.26
N PRO A 665 0.90 -4.24 -1.64
CA PRO A 665 0.11 -3.02 -1.64
C PRO A 665 -0.14 -2.54 -3.06
N GLN A 666 -1.41 -2.42 -3.44
CA GLN A 666 -1.80 -1.73 -4.66
C GLN A 666 -1.66 -0.24 -4.49
N LYS A 667 -1.30 0.45 -5.56
CA LYS A 667 -1.04 1.89 -5.52
C LYS A 667 -2.26 2.66 -5.98
N ALA A 668 -3.02 2.11 -6.93
CA ALA A 668 -4.25 2.69 -7.44
C ALA A 668 -5.48 1.94 -6.94
N SER A 669 -6.62 2.63 -6.97
CA SER A 669 -7.93 1.98 -6.83
C SER A 669 -8.30 1.36 -8.17
N HIS A 670 -8.79 0.12 -8.11
CA HIS A 670 -9.28 -0.63 -9.25
C HIS A 670 -10.74 -1.05 -9.05
N PRO A 671 -11.46 -1.39 -10.12
CA PRO A 671 -12.78 -1.99 -10.03
C PRO A 671 -12.73 -3.35 -9.34
N GLU A 672 -13.85 -3.75 -8.75
CA GLU A 672 -14.02 -5.02 -8.05
C GLU A 672 -13.48 -6.21 -8.86
N GLY A 673 -12.59 -6.99 -8.27
CA GLY A 673 -11.97 -8.17 -8.87
C GLY A 673 -10.69 -7.88 -9.65
N ALA A 674 -10.48 -6.66 -10.15
CA ALA A 674 -9.24 -6.26 -10.82
C ALA A 674 -8.13 -5.85 -9.83
N ASP A 675 -8.53 -5.57 -8.60
CA ASP A 675 -7.73 -5.32 -7.40
C ASP A 675 -7.16 -6.60 -6.76
N LEU A 676 -7.61 -7.79 -7.16
CA LEU A 676 -7.21 -9.03 -6.50
C LEU A 676 -5.89 -9.61 -7.05
N SER A 677 -5.17 -10.34 -6.19
CA SER A 677 -4.13 -11.27 -6.64
C SER A 677 -4.74 -12.46 -7.40
N ALA A 678 -3.93 -13.17 -8.19
CA ALA A 678 -4.45 -14.29 -8.99
C ALA A 678 -5.03 -15.44 -8.14
N LEU A 679 -4.41 -15.75 -6.99
CA LEU A 679 -4.93 -16.79 -6.09
C LEU A 679 -6.14 -16.30 -5.29
N GLU A 680 -6.17 -15.05 -4.87
CA GLU A 680 -7.31 -14.45 -4.17
C GLU A 680 -8.55 -14.37 -5.08
N TYR A 681 -8.34 -14.03 -6.36
CA TYR A 681 -9.40 -14.08 -7.35
C TYR A 681 -10.07 -15.47 -7.45
N LEU A 682 -9.31 -16.56 -7.24
CA LEU A 682 -9.81 -17.93 -7.24
C LEU A 682 -10.42 -18.37 -5.90
N LEU A 683 -10.15 -17.66 -4.80
CA LEU A 683 -10.71 -17.97 -3.48
C LEU A 683 -12.20 -17.63 -3.39
N GLU A 684 -12.71 -16.69 -4.20
CA GLU A 684 -14.13 -16.27 -4.19
C GLU A 684 -14.65 -15.92 -2.78
N GLY A 685 -13.81 -15.30 -1.94
CA GLY A 685 -14.14 -14.89 -0.57
C GLY A 685 -13.94 -15.97 0.50
N HIS A 686 -13.49 -17.17 0.14
CA HIS A 686 -13.05 -18.20 1.08
C HIS A 686 -11.65 -17.90 1.65
N GLU A 687 -11.33 -18.37 2.86
CA GLU A 687 -9.97 -18.25 3.39
C GLU A 687 -9.04 -19.35 2.84
N THR A 688 -9.64 -20.48 2.44
CA THR A 688 -8.94 -21.64 1.88
C THR A 688 -9.40 -21.98 0.47
N MET A 689 -8.47 -22.48 -0.35
CA MET A 689 -8.70 -22.87 -1.74
C MET A 689 -9.84 -23.89 -1.83
N PRO A 690 -10.95 -23.56 -2.52
CA PRO A 690 -12.04 -24.50 -2.75
C PRO A 690 -11.56 -25.72 -3.53
N ALA A 691 -12.06 -26.91 -3.19
CA ALA A 691 -11.64 -28.18 -3.79
C ALA A 691 -12.01 -28.31 -5.29
N ASP A 692 -12.99 -27.53 -5.77
CA ASP A 692 -13.32 -27.42 -7.18
C ASP A 692 -12.44 -26.38 -7.91
N ARG A 693 -11.68 -25.54 -7.21
CA ARG A 693 -10.84 -24.49 -7.82
C ARG A 693 -9.35 -24.83 -7.83
N GLY A 694 -8.89 -25.56 -6.82
CA GLY A 694 -7.48 -25.88 -6.68
C GLY A 694 -7.22 -26.77 -5.48
N LEU A 695 -5.96 -26.79 -5.05
CA LEU A 695 -5.48 -27.61 -3.95
C LEU A 695 -5.10 -26.74 -2.75
N PHE A 696 -5.42 -27.20 -1.55
CA PHE A 696 -5.01 -26.59 -0.28
C PHE A 696 -4.04 -27.53 0.44
N LEU A 697 -2.79 -27.13 0.64
CA LEU A 697 -1.80 -27.95 1.36
C LEU A 697 -2.09 -27.92 2.86
N GLU A 698 -2.77 -28.95 3.35
CA GLU A 698 -3.37 -28.94 4.68
C GLU A 698 -2.41 -29.28 5.83
N GLU A 699 -1.15 -29.65 5.54
CA GLU A 699 -0.16 -30.04 6.55
C GLU A 699 1.02 -29.07 6.62
N THR A 700 1.32 -28.56 7.82
CA THR A 700 2.52 -27.74 8.07
C THR A 700 3.65 -28.55 8.72
N TRP A 701 4.87 -28.26 8.31
CA TRP A 701 6.12 -28.85 8.79
C TRP A 701 6.82 -28.00 9.85
N ARG A 702 6.22 -26.86 10.24
CA ARG A 702 6.84 -25.84 11.08
C ARG A 702 6.17 -25.70 12.44
N LEU A 703 4.84 -25.49 12.44
CA LEU A 703 4.13 -25.00 13.61
C LEU A 703 3.90 -26.11 14.63
N HIS A 704 4.22 -25.87 15.91
CA HIS A 704 3.71 -26.67 17.01
C HIS A 704 2.16 -26.71 16.98
N PRO A 705 1.49 -27.83 17.32
CA PRO A 705 0.02 -27.95 17.26
C PRO A 705 -0.77 -26.82 17.93
N ASP A 706 -0.29 -26.26 19.04
CA ASP A 706 -0.97 -25.15 19.71
C ASP A 706 -0.94 -23.83 18.93
N ILE A 707 0.18 -23.53 18.26
CA ILE A 707 0.29 -22.38 17.37
C ILE A 707 -0.55 -22.65 16.11
N CYS A 708 -0.42 -23.86 15.56
CA CYS A 708 -1.15 -24.28 14.37
C CYS A 708 -2.67 -24.19 14.56
N ARG A 709 -3.19 -24.53 15.73
CA ARG A 709 -4.62 -24.42 16.04
C ARG A 709 -5.12 -22.98 15.92
N PHE A 710 -4.42 -22.03 16.55
CA PHE A 710 -4.74 -20.60 16.41
C PHE A 710 -4.67 -20.16 14.95
N THR A 711 -3.54 -20.41 14.29
CA THR A 711 -3.34 -20.01 12.89
C THR A 711 -4.42 -20.62 11.97
N SER A 712 -4.75 -21.90 12.18
CA SER A 712 -5.74 -22.59 11.38
C SER A 712 -7.14 -22.05 11.56
N GLU A 713 -7.56 -21.80 12.81
CA GLU A 713 -8.91 -21.31 13.11
C GLU A 713 -9.10 -19.86 12.68
N GLN A 714 -8.05 -19.04 12.78
CA GLN A 714 -8.14 -17.61 12.48
C GLN A 714 -7.91 -17.26 11.02
N PHE A 715 -7.24 -18.09 10.22
CA PHE A 715 -6.83 -17.73 8.86
C PHE A 715 -7.06 -18.82 7.81
N TYR A 716 -7.43 -20.04 8.20
CA TYR A 716 -7.52 -21.18 7.28
C TYR A 716 -8.71 -22.10 7.57
N GLU A 717 -9.84 -21.57 8.04
CA GLU A 717 -11.10 -22.33 8.24
C GLU A 717 -10.96 -23.63 9.07
N GLY A 718 -9.96 -23.72 9.96
CA GLY A 718 -9.68 -24.94 10.72
C GLY A 718 -9.10 -26.12 9.91
N LYS A 719 -8.66 -25.89 8.67
CA LYS A 719 -8.16 -26.95 7.76
C LYS A 719 -6.65 -27.23 7.85
N LEU A 720 -5.86 -26.33 8.44
CA LEU A 720 -4.42 -26.50 8.59
C LEU A 720 -4.07 -27.34 9.83
N ARG A 721 -3.25 -28.37 9.66
CA ARG A 721 -2.79 -29.25 10.75
C ARG A 721 -1.26 -29.39 10.79
N SER A 722 -0.71 -29.53 11.99
CA SER A 722 0.69 -29.87 12.19
C SER A 722 0.97 -31.32 11.79
N LYS A 723 2.10 -31.56 11.13
CA LYS A 723 2.59 -32.92 10.89
C LYS A 723 2.90 -33.62 12.22
N PRO A 724 2.70 -34.95 12.36
CA PRO A 724 3.12 -35.67 13.56
C PRO A 724 4.62 -35.51 13.83
N GLY A 725 4.97 -35.35 15.11
CA GLY A 725 6.32 -35.09 15.61
C GLY A 725 6.59 -33.62 15.94
N LEU A 726 5.76 -32.69 15.47
CA LEU A 726 5.90 -31.25 15.79
C LEU A 726 5.45 -30.91 17.20
N GLU A 727 4.66 -31.76 17.85
CA GLU A 727 4.31 -31.70 19.28
C GLU A 727 5.53 -31.83 20.23
N ARG A 728 6.68 -32.27 19.70
CA ARG A 728 7.94 -32.33 20.45
C ARG A 728 8.63 -30.97 20.58
N GLN A 729 8.18 -29.98 19.82
CA GLN A 729 8.78 -28.66 19.79
C GLN A 729 8.40 -27.86 21.04
N VAL A 730 9.33 -27.75 21.99
CA VAL A 730 9.04 -27.21 23.33
C VAL A 730 10.26 -26.48 23.89
N ILE A 731 10.01 -25.44 24.67
CA ILE A 731 11.02 -24.74 25.48
C ILE A 731 11.03 -25.33 26.89
N THR A 732 12.20 -25.62 27.41
CA THR A 732 12.38 -26.16 28.77
C THR A 732 13.44 -25.37 29.52
N GLY A 733 13.30 -25.24 30.84
CA GLY A 733 14.26 -24.52 31.68
C GLY A 733 13.61 -23.47 32.57
N PRO A 734 14.42 -22.67 33.28
CA PRO A 734 13.96 -21.67 34.24
C PRO A 734 13.48 -20.38 33.55
N THR A 735 12.41 -20.47 32.76
CA THR A 735 11.77 -19.33 32.09
C THR A 735 10.25 -19.41 32.19
N ARG A 736 9.57 -18.26 32.25
CA ARG A 736 8.10 -18.15 32.19
C ARG A 736 7.51 -18.55 30.84
N PHE A 737 8.36 -18.72 29.82
CA PHE A 737 7.97 -19.16 28.48
C PHE A 737 8.24 -20.67 28.26
N ALA A 738 8.49 -21.42 29.33
CA ALA A 738 8.62 -22.88 29.24
C ALA A 738 7.30 -23.49 28.73
N GLY A 739 7.41 -24.45 27.83
CA GLY A 739 6.30 -25.02 27.08
C GLY A 739 6.31 -24.61 25.61
N SER A 740 5.11 -24.54 25.04
CA SER A 740 4.85 -24.29 23.62
C SER A 740 3.54 -23.52 23.48
N GLY A 741 3.38 -22.78 22.38
CA GLY A 741 2.14 -22.06 22.08
C GLY A 741 2.28 -20.54 22.10
N LEU A 742 1.23 -19.86 22.53
CA LEU A 742 1.11 -18.41 22.49
C LEU A 742 1.25 -17.83 23.90
N PHE A 743 1.94 -16.70 24.02
CA PHE A 743 2.14 -15.97 25.26
C PHE A 743 1.88 -14.48 25.05
N TYR A 744 1.40 -13.81 26.08
CA TYR A 744 1.20 -12.36 26.07
C TYR A 744 1.92 -11.74 27.26
N VAL A 745 2.70 -10.68 26.99
CA VAL A 745 3.39 -9.89 28.00
C VAL A 745 2.84 -8.46 27.98
N PRO A 746 2.04 -8.07 28.99
CA PRO A 746 1.50 -6.73 29.07
C PRO A 746 2.58 -5.71 29.43
N VAL A 747 2.63 -4.59 28.71
CA VAL A 747 3.52 -3.46 28.99
C VAL A 747 2.69 -2.18 29.01
N GLU A 748 2.60 -1.53 30.17
CA GLU A 748 1.89 -0.26 30.30
C GLU A 748 2.75 0.90 29.79
N HIS A 749 2.20 1.69 28.87
CA HIS A 749 2.82 2.92 28.36
C HIS A 749 1.75 3.85 27.76
N GLU A 750 2.07 5.15 27.70
CA GLU A 750 1.17 6.18 27.18
C GLU A 750 1.86 7.02 26.11
N ALA A 751 1.09 7.54 25.16
CA ALA A 751 1.51 8.49 24.12
C ALA A 751 2.62 7.99 23.15
N ASN A 752 2.84 6.68 23.07
CA ASN A 752 3.65 6.03 22.04
C ASN A 752 2.78 5.67 20.82
N HIS A 753 3.23 6.02 19.62
CA HIS A 753 2.46 5.85 18.35
C HIS A 753 3.03 4.75 17.44
N ASN A 754 4.35 4.69 17.29
CA ASN A 754 5.07 3.74 16.41
C ASN A 754 6.39 3.26 17.02
N THR A 755 6.71 3.69 18.24
CA THR A 755 7.92 3.32 18.99
C THR A 755 7.60 3.37 20.48
N SER A 756 7.96 2.32 21.21
CA SER A 756 7.78 2.16 22.64
C SER A 756 9.10 1.70 23.27
N PRO A 757 9.85 2.64 23.88
CA PRO A 757 11.05 2.33 24.66
C PRO A 757 10.78 1.33 25.79
N GLU A 758 9.57 1.36 26.37
CA GLU A 758 9.10 0.46 27.41
C GLU A 758 8.95 -0.97 26.90
N GLU A 759 8.26 -1.17 25.77
CA GLU A 759 8.18 -2.49 25.14
C GLU A 759 9.58 -2.97 24.72
N ALA A 760 10.42 -2.10 24.16
CA ALA A 760 11.76 -2.48 23.73
C ALA A 760 12.65 -2.94 24.91
N ALA A 761 12.50 -2.34 26.09
CA ALA A 761 13.14 -2.80 27.32
C ALA A 761 12.60 -4.17 27.75
N SER A 762 11.26 -4.35 27.76
CA SER A 762 10.65 -5.64 28.07
C SER A 762 11.08 -6.74 27.10
N VAL A 763 11.22 -6.44 25.81
CA VAL A 763 11.72 -7.38 24.81
C VAL A 763 13.17 -7.78 25.12
N ALA A 764 14.02 -6.83 25.54
CA ALA A 764 15.38 -7.15 25.95
C ALA A 764 15.44 -8.07 27.16
N ASP A 765 14.58 -7.85 28.16
CA ASP A 765 14.48 -8.71 29.34
C ASP A 765 13.99 -10.12 28.97
N ILE A 766 13.00 -10.23 28.08
CA ILE A 766 12.51 -11.52 27.55
C ILE A 766 13.64 -12.27 26.84
N VAL A 767 14.42 -11.60 25.99
CA VAL A 767 15.54 -12.23 25.28
C VAL A 767 16.60 -12.72 26.26
N ALA A 768 16.97 -11.90 27.25
CA ALA A 768 17.94 -12.27 28.29
C ALA A 768 17.47 -13.49 29.09
N GLU A 769 16.18 -13.55 29.43
CA GLU A 769 15.55 -14.69 30.10
C GLU A 769 15.60 -15.96 29.24
N LEU A 770 15.26 -15.86 27.95
CA LEU A 770 15.21 -16.99 27.03
C LEU A 770 16.59 -17.58 26.75
N VAL A 771 17.65 -16.77 26.70
CA VAL A 771 19.02 -17.26 26.43
C VAL A 771 19.80 -17.58 27.71
N ALA A 772 19.16 -17.50 28.88
CA ALA A 772 19.77 -17.81 30.15
C ALA A 772 20.23 -19.28 30.23
N GLU A 773 21.24 -19.54 31.07
CA GLU A 773 21.77 -20.89 31.27
C GLU A 773 20.67 -21.85 31.74
N GLY A 774 20.59 -23.02 31.10
CA GLY A 774 19.59 -24.03 31.41
C GLY A 774 18.25 -23.86 30.67
N VAL A 775 18.06 -22.77 29.92
CA VAL A 775 16.95 -22.67 28.96
C VAL A 775 17.34 -23.32 27.63
N THR A 776 16.62 -24.36 27.28
CA THR A 776 16.81 -25.16 26.06
C THR A 776 15.52 -25.21 25.25
N TRP A 777 15.64 -25.57 23.98
CA TRP A 777 14.49 -25.94 23.17
C TRP A 777 14.73 -27.29 22.50
N THR A 778 13.64 -28.02 22.29
CA THR A 778 13.63 -29.28 21.57
C THR A 778 13.03 -29.05 20.18
N ASN A 779 13.65 -29.61 19.14
CA ASN A 779 13.14 -29.48 17.78
C ASN A 779 12.21 -30.65 17.38
N ALA A 780 11.69 -30.63 16.15
CA ALA A 780 10.81 -31.66 15.63
C ALA A 780 11.42 -33.08 15.56
N SER A 781 12.75 -33.21 15.46
CA SER A 781 13.46 -34.50 15.51
C SER A 781 13.74 -34.98 16.94
N GLY A 782 13.45 -34.17 17.97
CA GLY A 782 13.72 -34.48 19.37
C GLY A 782 15.13 -34.10 19.83
N GLU A 783 15.87 -33.35 19.03
CA GLU A 783 17.18 -32.84 19.41
C GLU A 783 17.02 -31.63 20.32
N VAL A 784 17.77 -31.63 21.43
CA VAL A 784 17.74 -30.58 22.45
C VAL A 784 18.95 -29.67 22.26
N ALA A 785 18.73 -28.36 22.23
CA ALA A 785 19.77 -27.36 22.14
C ALA A 785 19.57 -26.25 23.18
N GLN A 786 20.68 -25.69 23.69
CA GLN A 786 20.65 -24.44 24.46
C GLN A 786 20.07 -23.33 23.59
N MET A 787 19.16 -22.53 24.14
CA MET A 787 18.57 -21.39 23.45
C MET A 787 19.62 -20.31 23.21
N ARG A 788 19.72 -19.81 21.97
CA ARG A 788 20.66 -18.76 21.56
C ARG A 788 19.95 -17.56 20.94
N LEU A 789 20.65 -16.44 20.79
CA LEU A 789 20.11 -15.24 20.15
C LEU A 789 19.61 -15.49 18.71
N GLU A 790 20.25 -16.42 17.99
CA GLU A 790 19.84 -16.83 16.64
C GLU A 790 18.51 -17.60 16.61
N ASP A 791 18.13 -18.23 17.72
CA ASP A 791 16.86 -18.96 17.88
C ASP A 791 15.67 -18.04 18.20
N VAL A 792 15.93 -16.74 18.38
CA VAL A 792 14.91 -15.72 18.65
C VAL A 792 14.76 -14.81 17.43
N LEU A 793 13.51 -14.59 17.02
CA LEU A 793 13.15 -13.66 15.97
C LEU A 793 12.21 -12.59 16.54
N ILE A 794 12.59 -11.32 16.40
CA ILE A 794 11.78 -10.19 16.88
C ILE A 794 11.15 -9.49 15.69
N VAL A 795 9.84 -9.34 15.73
CA VAL A 795 9.05 -8.65 14.71
C VAL A 795 8.29 -7.47 15.31
N ALA A 796 8.14 -6.40 14.55
CA ALA A 796 7.32 -5.24 14.93
C ALA A 796 6.62 -4.64 13.69
N PRO A 797 5.47 -3.95 13.83
CA PRO A 797 4.80 -3.31 12.70
C PRO A 797 5.59 -2.13 12.12
N TYR A 798 6.41 -1.46 12.94
CA TYR A 798 7.03 -0.17 12.62
C TYR A 798 8.56 -0.26 12.61
N ASN A 799 9.21 0.34 11.59
CA ASN A 799 10.67 0.44 11.50
C ASN A 799 11.30 1.22 12.68
N ALA A 800 10.58 2.22 13.20
CA ALA A 800 11.05 2.98 14.35
C ALA A 800 11.15 2.10 15.62
N GLN A 801 10.18 1.21 15.86
CA GLN A 801 10.27 0.20 16.92
C GLN A 801 11.38 -0.83 16.68
N VAL A 802 11.55 -1.28 15.44
CA VAL A 802 12.67 -2.17 15.06
C VAL A 802 14.01 -1.55 15.44
N SER A 803 14.20 -0.26 15.13
CA SER A 803 15.43 0.47 15.43
C SER A 803 15.64 0.62 16.94
N GLU A 804 14.58 0.91 17.69
CA GLU A 804 14.59 1.04 19.14
C GLU A 804 14.99 -0.27 19.84
N ILE A 805 14.50 -1.40 19.34
CA ILE A 805 14.87 -2.73 19.84
C ILE A 805 16.31 -3.08 19.44
N ALA A 806 16.70 -2.85 18.18
CA ALA A 806 18.05 -3.13 17.68
C ALA A 806 19.13 -2.37 18.46
N ALA A 807 18.85 -1.13 18.87
CA ALA A 807 19.76 -0.32 19.68
C ALA A 807 20.03 -0.91 21.07
N ARG A 808 19.13 -1.75 21.61
CA ARG A 808 19.30 -2.46 22.89
C ARG A 808 19.88 -3.85 22.75
N LEU A 809 19.59 -4.52 21.64
CA LEU A 809 19.89 -5.94 21.42
C LEU A 809 20.77 -6.13 20.17
N THR A 810 22.09 -6.24 20.39
CA THR A 810 23.03 -6.56 19.32
C THR A 810 23.04 -8.06 19.02
N GLY A 811 22.99 -8.43 17.73
CA GLY A 811 23.14 -9.82 17.30
C GLY A 811 21.86 -10.67 17.28
N VAL A 812 20.70 -10.06 17.60
CA VAL A 812 19.38 -10.70 17.45
C VAL A 812 18.77 -10.33 16.10
N ARG A 813 18.00 -11.25 15.51
CA ARG A 813 17.25 -10.97 14.28
C ARG A 813 16.03 -10.10 14.61
N VAL A 814 16.07 -8.83 14.22
CA VAL A 814 14.97 -7.86 14.39
C VAL A 814 14.63 -7.14 13.08
N GLY A 815 13.35 -6.81 12.88
CA GLY A 815 12.85 -6.32 11.60
C GLY A 815 11.32 -6.28 11.55
N THR A 816 10.78 -5.70 10.47
CA THR A 816 9.33 -5.68 10.26
C THR A 816 8.81 -7.04 9.80
N VAL A 817 7.51 -7.22 9.93
CA VAL A 817 6.80 -8.42 9.47
C VAL A 817 7.12 -8.74 7.99
N ASP A 818 7.23 -7.71 7.16
CA ASP A 818 7.52 -7.79 5.71
C ASP A 818 8.94 -8.34 5.44
N LYS A 819 9.94 -7.92 6.23
CA LYS A 819 11.34 -8.34 6.06
C LYS A 819 11.57 -9.83 6.31
N PHE A 820 10.74 -10.44 7.15
CA PHE A 820 10.90 -11.83 7.59
C PHE A 820 9.97 -12.81 6.88
N GLN A 821 9.45 -12.47 5.71
CA GLN A 821 8.72 -13.45 4.90
C GLN A 821 9.61 -14.67 4.60
N GLY A 822 9.05 -15.86 4.83
CA GLY A 822 9.73 -17.15 4.63
C GLY A 822 10.72 -17.57 5.73
N GLN A 823 11.11 -16.67 6.66
CA GLN A 823 11.99 -17.05 7.77
C GLN A 823 11.24 -17.78 8.90
N GLU A 824 11.96 -18.38 9.83
CA GLU A 824 11.39 -19.06 11.00
C GLU A 824 12.39 -19.09 12.16
N ALA A 825 11.87 -19.26 13.37
CA ALA A 825 12.64 -19.36 14.59
C ALA A 825 11.92 -20.22 15.65
N PRO A 826 12.64 -20.88 16.56
CA PRO A 826 12.07 -21.49 17.77
C PRO A 826 11.13 -20.54 18.52
N VAL A 827 11.57 -19.30 18.75
CA VAL A 827 10.81 -18.24 19.43
C VAL A 827 10.60 -17.05 18.51
N VAL A 828 9.37 -16.55 18.47
CA VAL A 828 9.07 -15.23 17.88
C VAL A 828 8.53 -14.29 18.96
N ILE A 829 9.00 -13.05 18.96
CA ILE A 829 8.50 -11.96 19.79
C ILE A 829 7.88 -10.91 18.87
N TYR A 830 6.61 -10.57 19.07
CA TYR A 830 5.88 -9.54 18.30
C TYR A 830 5.61 -8.32 19.20
N SER A 831 6.32 -7.21 18.97
CA SER A 831 6.17 -5.95 19.73
C SER A 831 5.29 -4.96 18.98
N MET A 832 4.23 -4.47 19.61
CA MET A 832 3.16 -3.67 18.97
C MET A 832 3.43 -2.16 18.95
N ALA A 833 4.23 -1.64 19.88
CA ALA A 833 4.67 -0.25 20.07
C ALA A 833 3.58 0.80 20.38
N THR A 834 2.35 0.61 19.93
CA THR A 834 1.28 1.62 19.99
C THR A 834 0.54 1.58 21.33
N SER A 835 0.39 2.74 21.99
CA SER A 835 -0.31 2.84 23.30
C SER A 835 -1.83 2.82 23.19
N ASN A 836 -2.37 3.50 22.17
CA ASN A 836 -3.79 3.55 21.90
C ASN A 836 -4.00 3.16 20.45
N PRO A 837 -4.80 2.11 20.15
CA PRO A 837 -5.04 1.71 18.77
C PRO A 837 -5.58 2.83 17.86
N GLU A 838 -6.32 3.78 18.43
CA GLU A 838 -6.90 4.94 17.74
C GLU A 838 -5.83 5.96 17.30
N ASP A 839 -4.70 6.00 18.01
CA ASP A 839 -3.58 6.92 17.74
C ASP A 839 -2.52 6.30 16.79
N ALA A 840 -2.78 5.07 16.29
CA ALA A 840 -1.89 4.38 15.37
C ALA A 840 -1.71 5.22 14.08
N PRO A 841 -0.47 5.52 13.65
CA PRO A 841 -0.20 6.46 12.56
C PRO A 841 -0.69 6.01 11.18
N HIS A 842 -0.99 4.72 11.04
CA HIS A 842 -1.52 4.11 9.81
C HIS A 842 -2.94 3.54 10.01
N GLY A 843 -3.61 4.00 11.08
CA GLY A 843 -4.95 3.54 11.45
C GLY A 843 -4.98 2.11 12.01
N MET A 844 -6.17 1.72 12.46
CA MET A 844 -6.41 0.41 13.04
C MET A 844 -6.18 -0.74 12.05
N GLY A 845 -6.52 -0.55 10.76
CA GLY A 845 -6.34 -1.58 9.73
C GLY A 845 -4.89 -2.04 9.58
N PHE A 846 -3.94 -1.11 9.69
CA PHE A 846 -2.52 -1.44 9.68
C PHE A 846 -2.07 -2.15 10.97
N LEU A 847 -2.45 -1.62 12.14
CA LEU A 847 -2.05 -2.16 13.45
C LEU A 847 -2.60 -3.58 13.67
N PHE A 848 -3.88 -3.79 13.35
CA PHE A 848 -4.60 -5.06 13.52
C PHE A 848 -4.68 -5.89 12.24
N SER A 849 -3.80 -5.66 11.26
CA SER A 849 -3.79 -6.41 10.00
C SER A 849 -3.73 -7.93 10.26
N ARG A 850 -4.77 -8.64 9.80
CA ARG A 850 -4.86 -10.11 9.90
C ARG A 850 -3.70 -10.79 9.18
N HIS A 851 -3.34 -10.31 7.99
CA HIS A 851 -2.20 -10.80 7.22
C HIS A 851 -0.87 -10.66 7.98
N ARG A 852 -0.65 -9.50 8.63
CA ARG A 852 0.57 -9.28 9.45
C ARG A 852 0.58 -10.17 10.68
N LEU A 853 -0.55 -10.35 11.36
CA LEU A 853 -0.66 -11.26 12.50
C LEU A 853 -0.43 -12.72 12.09
N ASN A 854 -1.01 -13.17 10.99
CA ASN A 854 -0.79 -14.50 10.44
C ASN A 854 0.70 -14.73 10.14
N VAL A 855 1.34 -13.78 9.45
CA VAL A 855 2.78 -13.85 9.20
C VAL A 855 3.56 -13.88 10.49
N ALA A 856 3.38 -12.92 11.41
CA ALA A 856 4.12 -12.83 12.66
C ALA A 856 4.04 -14.12 13.49
N THR A 857 2.82 -14.62 13.72
CA THR A 857 2.59 -15.83 14.54
C THR A 857 3.11 -17.09 13.88
N SER A 858 3.03 -17.20 12.55
CA SER A 858 3.48 -18.38 11.81
C SER A 858 4.97 -18.43 11.48
N ARG A 859 5.77 -17.45 11.94
CA ARG A 859 7.24 -17.55 11.95
C ARG A 859 7.75 -18.40 13.13
N ALA A 860 6.94 -18.60 14.17
CA ALA A 860 7.32 -19.38 15.34
C ALA A 860 7.22 -20.89 15.07
N ARG A 861 8.20 -21.64 15.57
CA ARG A 861 8.15 -23.11 15.63
C ARG A 861 7.55 -23.59 16.96
N CYS A 862 8.05 -23.07 18.09
CA CYS A 862 7.66 -23.53 19.43
C CYS A 862 6.77 -22.52 20.16
N VAL A 863 7.21 -21.26 20.21
CA VAL A 863 6.60 -20.21 21.05
C VAL A 863 6.49 -18.90 20.28
N CYS A 864 5.33 -18.25 20.38
CA CYS A 864 5.10 -16.89 19.94
C CYS A 864 4.72 -16.02 21.15
N ILE A 865 5.37 -14.87 21.32
CA ILE A 865 5.18 -13.94 22.44
C ILE A 865 4.71 -12.60 21.89
N LEU A 866 3.49 -12.19 22.20
CA LEU A 866 2.99 -10.85 21.92
C LEU A 866 3.34 -9.91 23.07
N VAL A 867 3.99 -8.78 22.76
CA VAL A 867 4.36 -7.73 23.71
C VAL A 867 3.60 -6.47 23.34
N GLY A 868 2.86 -5.91 24.28
CA GLY A 868 2.13 -4.66 24.06
C GLY A 868 1.21 -4.28 25.21
N THR A 869 0.65 -3.08 25.13
CA THR A 869 -0.32 -2.56 26.12
C THR A 869 -1.60 -3.41 26.22
N PRO A 870 -2.20 -3.55 27.42
CA PRO A 870 -3.53 -4.16 27.58
C PRO A 870 -4.62 -3.47 26.76
N ARG A 871 -4.47 -2.17 26.49
CA ARG A 871 -5.43 -1.37 25.69
C ARG A 871 -5.55 -1.86 24.24
N LEU A 872 -4.61 -2.68 23.78
CA LEU A 872 -4.67 -3.34 22.47
C LEU A 872 -5.93 -4.19 22.30
N PHE A 873 -6.51 -4.71 23.38
CA PHE A 873 -7.69 -5.58 23.33
C PHE A 873 -9.00 -4.84 23.61
N GLU A 874 -8.94 -3.52 23.80
CA GLU A 874 -10.10 -2.65 24.06
C GLU A 874 -10.20 -1.51 23.02
N PRO A 875 -10.06 -1.76 21.71
CA PRO A 875 -10.12 -0.69 20.72
C PRO A 875 -11.54 -0.13 20.56
N GLU A 876 -11.65 1.17 20.30
CA GLU A 876 -12.89 1.82 19.91
C GLU A 876 -13.28 1.49 18.46
N CYS A 877 -13.83 0.29 18.25
CA CYS A 877 -14.33 -0.12 16.94
C CYS A 877 -15.59 0.68 16.55
N ARG A 878 -15.55 1.32 15.38
CA ARG A 878 -16.66 2.05 14.76
C ARG A 878 -17.35 1.28 13.63
N THR A 879 -16.72 0.19 13.17
CA THR A 879 -17.22 -0.63 12.06
C THR A 879 -17.16 -2.13 12.42
N PRO A 880 -18.05 -2.99 11.86
CA PRO A 880 -17.97 -4.44 12.05
C PRO A 880 -16.64 -5.05 11.60
N GLU A 881 -15.97 -4.45 10.62
CA GLU A 881 -14.65 -4.90 10.18
C GLU A 881 -13.57 -4.62 11.22
N GLN A 882 -13.54 -3.42 11.81
CA GLN A 882 -12.62 -3.12 12.91
C GLN A 882 -12.78 -4.13 14.05
N MET A 883 -14.01 -4.60 14.30
CA MET A 883 -14.26 -5.68 15.25
C MET A 883 -13.64 -7.01 14.79
N ARG A 884 -13.74 -7.38 13.50
CA ARG A 884 -13.11 -8.59 12.95
C ARG A 884 -11.58 -8.54 13.08
N LEU A 885 -10.96 -7.41 12.73
CA LEU A 885 -9.53 -7.17 12.86
C LEU A 885 -9.05 -7.33 14.32
N ALA A 886 -9.73 -6.65 15.26
CA ALA A 886 -9.43 -6.75 16.68
C ALA A 886 -9.69 -8.17 17.25
N ASN A 887 -10.72 -8.87 16.75
CA ASN A 887 -11.09 -10.20 17.24
C ASN A 887 -9.96 -11.23 17.07
N ALA A 888 -9.14 -11.14 16.01
CA ALA A 888 -8.00 -12.04 15.84
C ALA A 888 -6.96 -11.89 16.98
N PHE A 889 -6.75 -10.67 17.48
CA PHE A 889 -5.90 -10.40 18.63
C PHE A 889 -6.55 -10.82 19.95
N CYS A 890 -7.86 -10.62 20.11
CA CYS A 890 -8.59 -11.15 21.27
C CYS A 890 -8.55 -12.69 21.31
N ALA A 891 -8.67 -13.35 20.15
CA ALA A 891 -8.55 -14.80 20.02
C ALA A 891 -7.13 -15.29 20.34
N TYR A 892 -6.11 -14.48 20.03
CA TYR A 892 -4.73 -14.72 20.45
C TYR A 892 -4.64 -14.66 21.98
N LEU A 893 -5.14 -13.58 22.60
CA LEU A 893 -5.12 -13.40 24.06
C LEU A 893 -5.83 -14.55 24.80
N GLN A 894 -7.01 -14.98 24.32
CA GLN A 894 -7.75 -16.10 24.90
C GLN A 894 -6.97 -17.42 24.89
N ARG A 895 -6.08 -17.60 23.92
CA ARG A 895 -5.22 -18.80 23.79
C ARG A 895 -3.83 -18.58 24.39
N ALA A 896 -3.48 -17.34 24.72
CA ALA A 896 -2.20 -17.02 25.34
C ALA A 896 -2.21 -17.59 26.77
N GLY A 897 -1.51 -18.70 26.94
CA GLY A 897 -1.54 -19.52 28.14
C GLY A 897 -0.18 -19.58 28.80
N GLY A 898 0.11 -18.60 29.65
CA GLY A 898 1.04 -18.79 30.76
C GLY A 898 0.22 -19.29 31.95
N SER A 899 0.47 -20.51 32.39
CA SER A 899 -0.04 -21.03 33.66
C SER A 899 0.55 -20.18 34.80
N GLY A 900 -0.24 -19.21 35.25
CA GLY A 900 0.07 -18.34 36.38
C GLY A 900 -1.21 -18.08 37.18
N SER A 901 -1.64 -19.12 37.90
CA SER A 901 -2.21 -18.95 39.24
C SER A 901 -1.17 -18.35 40.18
#